data_AF-A0A483A8N6-F1
#
_entry.id   AF-A0A483A8N6-F1
#
_cell.length_a   1.000
_cell.length_b   1.000
_cell.length_c   1.000
_cell.angle_alpha   90.00
_cell.angle_beta   90.00
_cell.angle_gamma   90.00
#
_symmetry.space_group_name_H-M   'P 1'
#
loop_
_entity.id
_entity.type
_entity.pdbx_description
1 polymer ?
#
loop_
_entity_poly.entity_id
_entity_poly.type
_entity_poly.pdbx_seq_one_letter_code
_entity_poly.pdbx_strand_id
1 'polypeptide(L)'
;MEIAGASGVTGSDGSVSLANVVLPTGLVYSSCSDGTYTDEATGQATNAPNIRAAVIYSGTGELSLFASPISEISFRLADTNDGDLTTIAAVITTQNAQTATAFGLDGVDITSIIPTDINTTAAANDAANDAAGKFGVVLAAISQMGKDSGDDDSAATIQALVADMRAGNNINIAQAIDNFENNADAPGSKNTGSAGSEIKSSLAISRISNYNGSGTAPILQDYTNAGVIRVTDSNLATVNAQVATASSDDSDTTAKIQTIVDNSIRTIAFDATSSSGLESVRSANLAYTLSVASSKEVTVDYTVTGTATGTETGSGTDYTLVNGTLTLAAGATTGNITIASIIDDALDEGNETVVVTLSNPNNATLGTNEAHTYTITDNDALTIAFDNDSSSGLESVGSANLAYTLSAASSKEVTVDYAVTGTATGSGTDYTLANGTLTLAAGATTGNITIASIIADTIYAFDEGNETVIVTLSNPNNATLGTNTVHTYTIIDNEIIIILNPTIAFNDASSSGAESVRSANLAYTLSFASSKEVTVDYAVTGTATGSGTDYTLINGTLTLTAGATTGNITIASIIDDVFDEGNETVVVTLSNPNNATLGTNKAHTYTITDNDAPTIAFNDASSSGLESVRSANLAYTLSAASSREVTVNYAVTGTATGSGTDYTLINGTLTLAAGATTGNITIASIIDDALDESDETVVVTLSNPDNATLGTNTTHTYTIINNDEPTIAFDNDSSSGAESTNSANLAYTLSAASSQEVTVDYAVTGTATGSGTDYTLINGTLTLTAGATTGNITIASIIDDAFDESNETVVVTLSNPNNATLGTNTAHTYTITDNDVPTIAFNDASSSGTESTNSANLAYTLSTASVREVTVDYAVTGTATGSGIDYTLSNGTLTLAAGVTAGNITIASIINDSELEGGAETVIVTLSNPSNVTLGTNTVHTYTITDSDTVTFEGKTYASVRSPDTGKVWLDRNLGATQVATSSTDSAAYGHLYQWGRNDDGHESRSSATTATLATTITPGTNTFITNGSSPYDWMSADSTGNSRTNAWSNGEANDICPAGFSVPTEDELRADTKDATTTKIINQATAFSSFLKLPTAGYRFASSGGIDQVGSAGVYWSRNTRELSSSFSIDLSILLDISKPNNDFFVSKLNNGFFGDVRANGNSVRCIKN
;
A
#
# COMPACT_ATOMS: atom_id res chain seq x y z
N MET A 1 1.71 17.41 89.17
CA MET A 1 0.35 17.56 89.73
C MET A 1 -0.61 17.31 88.59
N GLU A 2 -0.98 16.05 88.36
CA GLU A 2 -2.06 15.71 87.42
C GLU A 2 -3.39 16.11 88.08
N ILE A 3 -4.22 16.87 87.38
CA ILE A 3 -5.59 17.10 87.83
C ILE A 3 -6.44 16.01 87.21
N ALA A 4 -6.59 14.89 87.92
CA ALA A 4 -7.38 13.76 87.46
C ALA A 4 -8.87 13.96 87.78
N GLY A 5 -9.74 13.69 86.79
CA GLY A 5 -11.16 13.39 87.04
C GLY A 5 -12.22 14.48 86.75
N ALA A 6 -11.96 15.45 85.87
CA ALA A 6 -12.98 16.41 85.45
C ALA A 6 -13.63 16.01 84.10
N SER A 7 -14.96 15.95 84.03
CA SER A 7 -15.73 15.81 82.79
C SER A 7 -16.30 17.16 82.36
N GLY A 8 -16.20 17.48 81.06
CA GLY A 8 -16.70 18.72 80.48
C GLY A 8 -17.79 18.46 79.43
N VAL A 9 -18.73 19.40 79.27
CA VAL A 9 -19.79 19.33 78.27
C VAL A 9 -19.50 20.37 77.19
N THR A 10 -19.53 19.95 75.92
CA THR A 10 -19.38 20.82 74.75
C THR A 10 -20.66 21.62 74.51
N GLY A 11 -20.54 22.95 74.42
CA GLY A 11 -21.61 23.83 73.98
C GLY A 11 -21.82 23.75 72.47
N SER A 12 -23.01 24.15 72.00
CA SER A 12 -23.38 24.16 70.56
C SER A 12 -22.57 25.15 69.72
N ASP A 13 -21.76 26.00 70.35
CA ASP A 13 -20.81 26.93 69.73
C ASP A 13 -19.37 26.38 69.70
N GLY A 14 -19.17 25.11 70.09
CA GLY A 14 -17.87 24.45 70.08
C GLY A 14 -16.97 24.75 71.27
N SER A 15 -17.49 25.40 72.34
CA SER A 15 -16.75 25.63 73.58
C SER A 15 -16.83 24.44 74.55
N VAL A 16 -15.76 24.14 75.31
CA VAL A 16 -15.74 23.08 76.35
C VAL A 16 -15.62 23.72 77.73
N SER A 17 -16.62 23.52 78.59
CA SER A 17 -16.61 24.02 79.97
C SER A 17 -16.15 22.95 80.96
N LEU A 18 -15.01 23.18 81.63
CA LEU A 18 -14.45 22.32 82.69
C LEU A 18 -14.87 22.84 84.06
N ALA A 19 -16.03 22.43 84.56
CA ALA A 19 -16.53 22.89 85.86
C ALA A 19 -15.77 22.22 87.04
N ASN A 20 -15.43 23.01 88.07
CA ASN A 20 -14.88 22.60 89.38
C ASN A 20 -13.37 22.24 89.46
N VAL A 21 -12.51 22.79 88.59
CA VAL A 21 -11.05 22.67 88.73
C VAL A 21 -10.44 23.97 89.31
N VAL A 22 -9.78 23.89 90.46
CA VAL A 22 -9.02 25.01 91.08
C VAL A 22 -7.52 24.77 90.91
N LEU A 23 -6.81 25.70 90.26
CA LEU A 23 -5.38 25.61 89.96
C LEU A 23 -4.54 26.36 91.02
N PRO A 24 -3.50 25.75 91.62
CA PRO A 24 -2.58 26.44 92.54
C PRO A 24 -1.63 27.40 91.81
N THR A 25 -1.12 28.43 92.51
CA THR A 25 -0.15 29.42 92.00
C THR A 25 1.15 28.72 91.57
N GLY A 26 1.44 28.71 90.27
CA GLY A 26 2.58 28.00 89.65
C GLY A 26 2.22 27.41 88.27
N LEU A 27 3.17 26.72 87.62
CA LEU A 27 3.03 26.14 86.27
C LEU A 27 2.22 24.81 86.28
N VAL A 28 1.15 24.68 85.46
CA VAL A 28 0.30 23.45 85.36
C VAL A 28 0.09 22.98 83.91
N TYR A 29 0.04 21.66 83.66
CA TYR A 29 -0.18 21.00 82.34
C TYR A 29 -1.53 20.23 82.29
N SER A 30 -2.17 20.08 81.12
CA SER A 30 -3.36 19.22 80.94
C SER A 30 -3.27 18.27 79.74
N SER A 31 -3.83 17.06 79.86
CA SER A 31 -3.90 16.06 78.77
C SER A 31 -5.25 15.34 78.80
N CYS A 32 -5.83 15.05 77.64
CA CYS A 32 -7.04 14.23 77.54
C CYS A 32 -6.66 12.88 76.92
N SER A 33 -6.89 11.81 77.67
CA SER A 33 -6.66 10.44 77.21
C SER A 33 -7.81 9.54 77.66
N ASP A 34 -8.33 8.77 76.71
CA ASP A 34 -9.43 7.79 76.85
C ASP A 34 -10.87 8.33 76.97
N GLY A 35 -11.76 7.81 76.11
CA GLY A 35 -13.20 8.09 76.04
C GLY A 35 -13.80 7.58 74.71
N THR A 36 -15.11 7.36 74.62
CA THR A 36 -15.81 7.03 73.36
C THR A 36 -16.83 8.11 73.02
N TYR A 37 -16.92 8.52 71.76
CA TYR A 37 -18.06 9.29 71.24
C TYR A 37 -18.87 8.43 70.28
N THR A 38 -20.19 8.62 70.27
CA THR A 38 -21.07 7.94 69.30
C THR A 38 -21.09 8.77 68.03
N ASP A 39 -20.68 8.17 66.93
CA ASP A 39 -20.77 8.75 65.59
C ASP A 39 -22.25 8.88 65.19
N GLU A 40 -22.72 10.10 64.93
CA GLU A 40 -24.14 10.38 64.65
C GLU A 40 -24.58 9.91 63.25
N ALA A 41 -23.64 9.67 62.31
CA ALA A 41 -23.92 9.20 60.95
C ALA A 41 -24.09 7.66 60.88
N THR A 42 -23.36 6.91 61.70
CA THR A 42 -23.35 5.43 61.72
C THR A 42 -23.99 4.82 62.99
N GLY A 43 -24.24 5.65 64.01
CA GLY A 43 -24.80 5.24 65.29
C GLY A 43 -23.88 4.34 66.13
N GLN A 44 -22.59 4.25 65.79
CA GLN A 44 -21.61 3.38 66.44
C GLN A 44 -20.70 4.18 67.39
N ALA A 45 -20.34 3.60 68.52
CA ALA A 45 -19.43 4.21 69.50
C ALA A 45 -17.96 4.02 69.08
N THR A 46 -17.23 5.13 68.95
CA THR A 46 -15.85 5.22 68.46
C THR A 46 -14.94 5.86 69.52
N ASN A 47 -13.72 5.36 69.72
CA ASN A 47 -12.78 5.90 70.71
C ASN A 47 -12.27 7.30 70.32
N ALA A 48 -12.22 8.23 71.27
CA ALA A 48 -11.64 9.56 71.14
C ALA A 48 -10.11 9.48 71.05
N PRO A 49 -9.46 10.27 70.16
CA PRO A 49 -7.99 10.29 70.04
C PRO A 49 -7.32 10.94 71.27
N ASN A 50 -6.11 10.48 71.62
CA ASN A 50 -5.29 11.09 72.67
C ASN A 50 -4.74 12.45 72.20
N ILE A 51 -5.04 13.54 72.90
CA ILE A 51 -4.58 14.91 72.57
C ILE A 51 -3.89 15.53 73.80
N ARG A 52 -2.71 16.13 73.61
CA ARG A 52 -1.96 16.89 74.64
C ARG A 52 -2.06 18.39 74.36
N ALA A 53 -2.48 19.21 75.33
CA ALA A 53 -2.58 20.67 75.20
C ALA A 53 -1.77 21.42 76.30
N ALA A 54 -1.38 22.66 76.01
CA ALA A 54 -0.31 23.42 76.67
C ALA A 54 -0.63 24.06 78.06
N VAL A 55 0.44 24.57 78.67
CA VAL A 55 0.66 25.08 80.05
C VAL A 55 -0.17 26.30 80.46
N ILE A 56 -0.59 26.38 81.74
CA ILE A 56 -1.25 27.54 82.37
C ILE A 56 -0.45 28.01 83.61
N TYR A 57 -0.19 29.31 83.74
CA TYR A 57 0.38 29.96 84.94
C TYR A 57 -0.58 31.02 85.49
N SER A 58 -0.89 31.00 86.80
CA SER A 58 -1.81 31.94 87.46
C SER A 58 -1.09 32.87 88.46
N GLY A 59 -0.66 34.04 87.98
CA GLY A 59 -0.45 35.24 88.79
C GLY A 59 -1.78 35.96 89.06
N THR A 60 -1.82 36.92 89.98
CA THR A 60 -3.05 37.51 90.58
C THR A 60 -3.90 38.42 89.65
N GLY A 61 -3.96 38.15 88.35
CA GLY A 61 -4.81 38.84 87.36
C GLY A 61 -5.69 37.87 86.53
N GLU A 62 -6.81 38.35 85.97
CA GLU A 62 -7.76 37.53 85.19
C GLU A 62 -7.11 36.92 83.94
N LEU A 63 -7.09 35.59 83.86
CA LEU A 63 -6.60 34.83 82.71
C LEU A 63 -7.73 34.62 81.69
N SER A 64 -7.60 35.20 80.49
CA SER A 64 -8.52 34.96 79.35
C SER A 64 -7.81 34.14 78.27
N LEU A 65 -8.22 32.87 78.08
CA LEU A 65 -7.72 31.97 77.03
C LEU A 65 -8.65 32.03 75.81
N PHE A 66 -8.16 32.50 74.67
CA PHE A 66 -8.87 32.47 73.38
C PHE A 66 -8.30 31.31 72.53
N ALA A 67 -9.15 30.35 72.18
CA ALA A 67 -8.86 28.97 71.82
C ALA A 67 -8.00 28.73 70.55
N SER A 68 -7.11 27.72 70.59
CA SER A 68 -6.55 27.09 69.36
C SER A 68 -6.49 25.55 69.40
N PRO A 69 -6.35 24.87 70.55
CA PRO A 69 -6.39 23.39 70.54
C PRO A 69 -7.81 22.79 70.65
N ILE A 70 -8.82 23.59 71.01
CA ILE A 70 -10.21 23.13 71.21
C ILE A 70 -11.06 23.26 69.93
N SER A 71 -10.69 24.12 68.99
CA SER A 71 -11.36 24.28 67.69
C SER A 71 -11.26 23.03 66.80
N GLU A 72 -10.18 22.25 66.94
CA GLU A 72 -9.94 21.02 66.17
C GLU A 72 -10.81 19.85 66.68
N ILE A 73 -11.15 19.85 67.97
CA ILE A 73 -12.08 18.89 68.58
C ILE A 73 -13.52 19.18 68.10
N SER A 74 -13.89 20.47 67.99
CA SER A 74 -15.24 20.90 67.58
C SER A 74 -15.50 20.75 66.07
N PHE A 75 -14.47 20.81 65.22
CA PHE A 75 -14.59 20.56 63.77
C PHE A 75 -14.87 19.08 63.44
N ARG A 76 -14.31 18.14 64.22
CA ARG A 76 -14.49 16.69 64.01
C ARG A 76 -15.76 16.11 64.63
N LEU A 77 -16.40 16.81 65.57
CA LEU A 77 -17.63 16.36 66.25
C LEU A 77 -18.92 16.72 65.51
N ALA A 78 -18.87 17.50 64.44
CA ALA A 78 -20.06 18.08 63.79
C ALA A 78 -20.36 17.54 62.38
N ASP A 79 -19.94 16.31 62.08
CA ASP A 79 -20.26 15.63 60.82
C ASP A 79 -21.78 15.36 60.72
N THR A 80 -22.46 16.03 59.79
CA THR A 80 -23.88 15.84 59.51
C THR A 80 -24.05 15.24 58.12
N ASN A 81 -24.98 14.28 57.99
CA ASN A 81 -25.15 13.30 56.89
C ASN A 81 -25.23 13.82 55.42
N ASP A 82 -25.04 15.11 55.15
CA ASP A 82 -24.99 15.69 53.80
C ASP A 82 -23.67 16.45 53.47
N GLY A 83 -22.61 16.33 54.31
CA GLY A 83 -21.24 16.74 53.95
C GLY A 83 -20.98 18.25 53.82
N ASP A 84 -21.80 19.12 54.40
CA ASP A 84 -21.63 20.58 54.35
C ASP A 84 -21.12 21.16 55.70
N LEU A 85 -19.79 21.11 55.90
CA LEU A 85 -19.06 21.63 57.09
C LEU A 85 -18.83 23.16 57.09
N THR A 86 -19.43 23.88 56.14
CA THR A 86 -19.11 25.30 55.88
C THR A 86 -19.52 26.26 57.01
N THR A 87 -20.56 25.94 57.79
CA THR A 87 -21.08 26.84 58.83
C THR A 87 -20.15 26.91 60.06
N ILE A 88 -19.48 25.81 60.41
CA ILE A 88 -18.56 25.74 61.57
C ILE A 88 -17.19 26.29 61.19
N ALA A 89 -16.72 26.00 59.97
CA ALA A 89 -15.51 26.61 59.42
C ALA A 89 -15.59 28.15 59.42
N ALA A 90 -16.76 28.73 59.13
CA ALA A 90 -16.97 30.18 59.13
C ALA A 90 -16.86 30.83 60.53
N VAL A 91 -17.29 30.14 61.59
CA VAL A 91 -17.19 30.62 62.98
C VAL A 91 -15.74 30.59 63.47
N ILE A 92 -15.02 29.50 63.18
CA ILE A 92 -13.58 29.36 63.50
C ILE A 92 -12.76 30.45 62.80
N THR A 93 -13.05 30.70 61.51
CA THR A 93 -12.38 31.75 60.73
C THR A 93 -12.60 33.14 61.33
N THR A 94 -13.82 33.43 61.80
CA THR A 94 -14.17 34.74 62.41
C THR A 94 -13.45 34.95 63.74
N GLN A 95 -13.33 33.92 64.57
CA GLN A 95 -12.69 34.03 65.88
C GLN A 95 -11.17 34.17 65.77
N ASN A 96 -10.53 33.46 64.83
CA ASN A 96 -9.09 33.58 64.56
C ASN A 96 -8.72 34.98 64.04
N ALA A 97 -9.58 35.59 63.20
CA ALA A 97 -9.39 36.95 62.72
C ALA A 97 -9.40 37.98 63.87
N GLN A 98 -10.26 37.83 64.88
CA GLN A 98 -10.33 38.75 66.02
C GLN A 98 -9.11 38.66 66.94
N THR A 99 -8.59 37.45 67.14
CA THR A 99 -7.35 37.24 67.91
C THR A 99 -6.15 37.85 67.20
N ALA A 100 -6.06 37.75 65.87
CA ALA A 100 -5.02 38.39 65.07
C ALA A 100 -4.95 39.91 65.31
N THR A 101 -6.11 40.58 65.28
CA THR A 101 -6.22 42.03 65.46
C THR A 101 -5.86 42.48 66.87
N ALA A 102 -6.23 41.72 67.92
CA ALA A 102 -5.89 42.08 69.31
C ALA A 102 -4.38 42.10 69.59
N PHE A 103 -3.60 41.32 68.84
CA PHE A 103 -2.14 41.27 68.93
C PHE A 103 -1.43 42.03 67.79
N GLY A 104 -2.16 42.79 66.97
CA GLY A 104 -1.60 43.67 65.93
C GLY A 104 -1.05 42.95 64.70
N LEU A 105 -1.49 41.71 64.45
CA LEU A 105 -1.07 40.85 63.34
C LEU A 105 -1.93 41.04 62.07
N ASP A 106 -2.61 42.19 61.95
CA ASP A 106 -3.51 42.49 60.83
C ASP A 106 -2.80 42.37 59.46
N GLY A 107 -3.41 41.62 58.53
CA GLY A 107 -2.90 41.37 57.17
C GLY A 107 -1.97 40.15 57.02
N VAL A 108 -1.68 39.43 58.10
CA VAL A 108 -1.00 38.13 58.07
C VAL A 108 -2.08 37.03 58.00
N ASP A 109 -2.05 36.18 56.98
CA ASP A 109 -3.06 35.12 56.81
C ASP A 109 -2.83 33.97 57.80
N ILE A 110 -3.35 34.15 59.02
CA ILE A 110 -3.50 33.09 60.02
C ILE A 110 -4.90 32.43 59.98
N THR A 111 -5.72 32.82 59.00
CA THR A 111 -7.15 32.51 58.89
C THR A 111 -7.48 31.44 57.85
N SER A 112 -6.59 31.16 56.89
CA SER A 112 -6.80 30.13 55.86
C SER A 112 -6.46 28.71 56.29
N ILE A 113 -5.98 28.49 57.52
CA ILE A 113 -5.57 27.19 58.01
C ILE A 113 -6.76 26.53 58.71
N ILE A 114 -7.62 25.89 57.91
CA ILE A 114 -8.62 24.93 58.39
C ILE A 114 -7.90 23.57 58.44
N PRO A 115 -7.87 22.85 59.58
CA PRO A 115 -7.15 21.58 59.70
C PRO A 115 -7.60 20.57 58.63
N THR A 116 -6.67 20.08 57.81
CA THR A 116 -6.94 19.01 56.82
C THR A 116 -6.84 17.62 57.45
N ASP A 117 -7.73 16.73 57.00
CA ASP A 117 -7.90 15.33 57.43
C ASP A 117 -6.58 14.54 57.49
N ILE A 118 -6.21 14.08 58.70
CA ILE A 118 -4.95 13.37 58.97
C ILE A 118 -4.96 11.90 58.48
N ASN A 119 -6.06 11.41 57.91
CA ASN A 119 -6.22 10.00 57.57
C ASN A 119 -5.95 9.63 56.10
N THR A 120 -5.42 10.51 55.25
CA THR A 120 -4.87 10.10 53.94
C THR A 120 -3.33 10.15 53.93
N THR A 121 -2.72 9.02 53.58
CA THR A 121 -1.29 8.74 53.65
C THR A 121 -0.52 9.47 52.55
N ALA A 122 0.01 10.65 52.86
CA ALA A 122 1.14 11.26 52.17
C ALA A 122 2.15 11.77 53.21
N ALA A 123 3.39 11.32 53.06
CA ALA A 123 4.50 11.54 53.99
C ALA A 123 4.95 13.01 54.05
N ALA A 124 5.61 13.34 55.17
CA ALA A 124 6.76 14.23 55.24
C ALA A 124 6.71 15.50 54.37
N ASN A 125 6.20 16.61 54.93
CA ASN A 125 6.66 18.00 54.72
C ASN A 125 5.68 19.09 55.22
N ASP A 126 4.79 18.81 56.18
CA ASP A 126 3.78 19.82 56.60
C ASP A 126 3.84 20.24 58.08
N ALA A 127 5.05 20.35 58.62
CA ALA A 127 5.31 21.04 59.89
C ALA A 127 5.00 22.56 59.83
N ALA A 128 4.61 23.07 58.66
CA ALA A 128 4.28 24.48 58.43
C ALA A 128 2.82 24.82 58.82
N ASN A 129 1.92 23.83 58.91
CA ASN A 129 0.49 24.08 59.11
C ASN A 129 -0.01 24.08 60.58
N ASP A 130 0.88 24.07 61.59
CA ASP A 130 0.54 24.24 63.03
C ASP A 130 1.51 25.18 63.81
N ALA A 131 2.19 26.10 63.11
CA ALA A 131 3.14 27.02 63.74
C ALA A 131 2.46 28.25 64.38
N ALA A 132 1.29 28.67 63.88
CA ALA A 132 0.63 29.91 64.29
C ALA A 132 -0.02 29.83 65.69
N GLY A 133 -0.54 28.67 66.09
CA GLY A 133 -1.22 28.49 67.39
C GLY A 133 -0.27 28.50 68.61
N LYS A 134 0.95 27.98 68.44
CA LYS A 134 1.97 27.93 69.50
C LYS A 134 2.59 29.29 69.80
N PHE A 135 2.66 30.17 68.79
CA PHE A 135 3.26 31.49 68.89
C PHE A 135 2.39 32.50 69.66
N GLY A 136 1.06 32.45 69.49
CA GLY A 136 0.12 33.35 70.18
C GLY A 136 0.09 33.19 71.71
N VAL A 137 0.37 32.00 72.23
CA VAL A 137 0.38 31.72 73.69
C VAL A 137 1.59 32.36 74.40
N VAL A 138 2.73 32.47 73.71
CA VAL A 138 3.97 33.01 74.31
C VAL A 138 3.96 34.54 74.40
N LEU A 139 3.38 35.25 73.43
CA LEU A 139 3.23 36.71 73.52
C LEU A 139 2.32 37.13 74.69
N ALA A 140 1.29 36.35 75.01
CA ALA A 140 0.39 36.64 76.12
C ALA A 140 1.09 36.50 77.49
N ALA A 141 2.00 35.55 77.64
CA ALA A 141 2.77 35.35 78.87
C ALA A 141 3.77 36.50 79.14
N ILE A 142 4.50 36.94 78.12
CA ILE A 142 5.50 38.01 78.23
C ILE A 142 4.84 39.37 78.53
N SER A 143 3.68 39.66 77.94
CA SER A 143 2.96 40.92 78.17
C SER A 143 2.41 41.06 79.60
N GLN A 144 2.07 39.95 80.27
CA GLN A 144 1.53 39.98 81.62
C GLN A 144 2.65 40.14 82.67
N MET A 145 3.83 39.56 82.43
CA MET A 145 5.00 39.68 83.32
C MET A 145 5.57 41.11 83.41
N GLY A 146 5.56 41.87 82.32
CA GLY A 146 5.98 43.28 82.32
C GLY A 146 5.02 44.23 83.06
N LYS A 147 3.72 43.90 83.07
CA LYS A 147 2.69 44.71 83.71
C LYS A 147 2.70 44.61 85.24
N ASP A 148 3.04 43.43 85.77
CA ASP A 148 3.08 43.18 87.22
C ASP A 148 4.41 43.63 87.86
N SER A 149 5.46 43.81 87.07
CA SER A 149 6.78 44.32 87.49
C SER A 149 6.94 45.84 87.30
N GLY A 150 6.02 46.49 86.58
CA GLY A 150 6.01 47.94 86.37
C GLY A 150 7.15 48.44 85.47
N ASP A 151 7.68 47.58 84.59
CA ASP A 151 8.84 47.86 83.74
C ASP A 151 8.42 47.96 82.25
N ASP A 152 8.67 49.14 81.65
CA ASP A 152 8.10 49.58 80.36
C ASP A 152 8.75 48.91 79.12
N ASP A 153 9.85 48.15 79.27
CA ASP A 153 10.63 47.56 78.15
C ASP A 153 10.03 46.27 77.55
N SER A 154 8.98 45.74 78.16
CA SER A 154 8.25 44.56 77.68
C SER A 154 7.52 44.80 76.35
N ALA A 155 7.08 46.04 76.08
CA ALA A 155 6.44 46.42 74.80
C ALA A 155 7.44 46.51 73.63
N ALA A 156 8.70 46.89 73.88
CA ALA A 156 9.74 47.00 72.86
C ALA A 156 10.22 45.63 72.38
N THR A 157 10.32 44.67 73.30
CA THR A 157 10.67 43.27 73.01
C THR A 157 9.60 42.59 72.14
N ILE A 158 8.32 42.89 72.38
CA ILE A 158 7.18 42.37 71.59
C ILE A 158 7.16 42.95 70.16
N GLN A 159 7.47 44.25 69.98
CA GLN A 159 7.51 44.87 68.64
C GLN A 159 8.67 44.38 67.77
N ALA A 160 9.82 44.03 68.35
CA ALA A 160 10.96 43.49 67.62
C ALA A 160 10.65 42.10 67.01
N LEU A 161 9.97 41.23 67.77
CA LEU A 161 9.54 39.90 67.29
C LEU A 161 8.51 39.99 66.14
N VAL A 162 7.60 40.96 66.20
CA VAL A 162 6.56 41.18 65.17
C VAL A 162 7.14 41.72 63.86
N ALA A 163 8.24 42.48 63.92
CA ALA A 163 8.91 43.02 62.73
C ALA A 163 9.65 41.95 61.92
N ASP A 164 10.32 41.00 62.58
CA ASP A 164 11.03 39.88 61.93
C ASP A 164 10.08 38.92 61.19
N MET A 165 8.85 38.74 61.69
CA MET A 165 7.82 37.92 61.03
C MET A 165 7.22 38.58 59.79
N ARG A 166 7.04 39.91 59.78
CA ARG A 166 6.60 40.64 58.56
C ARG A 166 7.65 40.62 57.45
N ALA A 167 8.92 40.37 57.78
CA ALA A 167 10.02 40.21 56.83
C ALA A 167 10.19 38.77 56.32
N GLY A 168 9.44 37.79 56.85
CA GLY A 168 9.45 36.40 56.41
C GLY A 168 10.58 35.53 56.99
N ASN A 169 11.22 35.92 58.09
CA ASN A 169 12.29 35.15 58.75
C ASN A 169 11.73 34.15 59.80
N ASN A 170 12.36 32.96 59.94
CA ASN A 170 11.99 31.95 60.95
C ASN A 170 12.51 32.32 62.36
N ILE A 171 11.63 32.48 63.37
CA ILE A 171 11.99 32.86 64.76
C ILE A 171 11.95 31.65 65.72
N ASN A 172 12.94 31.55 66.64
CA ASN A 172 13.03 30.52 67.71
C ASN A 172 12.61 31.07 69.09
N ILE A 173 11.60 30.45 69.72
CA ILE A 173 10.82 31.00 70.83
C ILE A 173 11.44 30.79 72.22
N ALA A 174 12.21 29.71 72.43
CA ALA A 174 12.74 29.35 73.75
C ALA A 174 13.79 30.33 74.29
N GLN A 175 14.52 31.01 73.40
CA GLN A 175 15.64 31.88 73.75
C GLN A 175 15.21 33.26 74.30
N ALA A 176 13.94 33.62 74.17
CA ALA A 176 13.44 34.94 74.57
C ALA A 176 13.06 35.05 76.07
N ILE A 177 12.77 33.93 76.74
CA ILE A 177 12.21 33.92 78.12
C ILE A 177 13.30 34.02 79.20
N ASP A 178 14.44 33.35 79.01
CA ASP A 178 15.54 33.33 80.00
C ASP A 178 16.18 34.70 80.26
N ASN A 179 16.12 35.62 79.29
CA ASN A 179 16.79 36.91 79.38
C ASN A 179 16.11 37.91 80.36
N PHE A 180 14.89 37.64 80.84
CA PHE A 180 14.10 38.58 81.67
C PHE A 180 14.30 38.39 83.19
N GLU A 181 14.39 37.16 83.71
CA GLU A 181 14.37 36.88 85.15
C GLU A 181 15.74 36.95 85.83
N ASN A 182 16.80 36.70 85.05
CA ASN A 182 18.12 36.38 85.59
C ASN A 182 19.19 37.45 85.35
N ASN A 183 18.80 38.63 84.86
CA ASN A 183 19.68 39.80 84.77
C ASN A 183 21.06 39.47 84.13
N ALA A 184 21.07 38.96 82.90
CA ALA A 184 22.28 38.67 82.12
C ALA A 184 22.25 39.43 80.78
N ASP A 185 23.33 40.19 80.50
CA ASP A 185 23.41 41.29 79.55
C ASP A 185 23.12 40.98 78.05
N ALA A 186 22.07 41.60 77.50
CA ALA A 186 22.00 42.21 76.16
C ALA A 186 21.12 43.49 76.26
N PRO A 187 21.36 44.54 75.45
CA PRO A 187 21.58 45.92 75.93
C PRO A 187 20.32 46.69 76.43
N GLY A 188 20.29 47.02 77.74
CA GLY A 188 19.40 47.99 78.40
C GLY A 188 18.92 47.54 79.80
N SER A 189 19.49 48.08 80.90
CA SER A 189 19.24 47.63 82.30
C SER A 189 19.12 48.82 83.27
N LYS A 190 18.18 48.82 84.27
CA LYS A 190 18.28 49.32 85.72
C LYS A 190 17.00 49.14 86.63
N ASN A 191 17.10 48.64 87.92
CA ASN A 191 16.68 49.33 89.23
C ASN A 191 16.50 48.52 90.61
N THR A 192 16.70 49.17 91.82
CA THR A 192 16.53 48.72 93.30
C THR A 192 16.36 49.85 94.46
N GLY A 193 15.97 49.64 95.81
CA GLY A 193 15.99 50.62 97.04
C GLY A 193 15.37 50.35 98.54
N SER A 194 15.66 51.15 99.66
CA SER A 194 15.66 50.88 101.21
C SER A 194 14.97 51.80 102.35
N ALA A 195 14.19 51.30 103.36
CA ALA A 195 13.62 52.11 104.52
C ALA A 195 13.42 51.48 105.95
N GLY A 196 13.97 50.31 106.33
CA GLY A 196 13.50 49.57 107.53
C GLY A 196 14.49 49.19 108.68
N SER A 197 15.12 50.10 109.45
CA SER A 197 16.19 49.73 110.44
C SER A 197 15.98 50.01 111.97
N GLU A 198 15.58 51.18 112.49
CA GLU A 198 15.66 51.52 113.95
C GLU A 198 14.65 50.84 114.90
N ILE A 199 13.46 50.46 114.42
CA ILE A 199 12.44 49.74 115.22
C ILE A 199 12.92 48.34 115.66
N LYS A 200 14.00 47.84 115.04
CA LYS A 200 14.49 46.47 115.22
C LYS A 200 15.24 46.23 116.56
N SER A 201 15.77 47.25 117.26
CA SER A 201 16.67 47.09 118.44
C SER A 201 15.98 46.79 119.79
N SER A 202 15.12 47.67 120.29
CA SER A 202 14.52 47.52 121.63
C SER A 202 13.58 46.31 121.77
N LEU A 203 12.99 45.84 120.67
CA LEU A 203 12.21 44.59 120.66
C LEU A 203 13.10 43.37 120.96
N ALA A 204 14.38 43.44 120.62
CA ALA A 204 15.27 42.29 120.68
C ALA A 204 15.72 41.94 122.11
N ILE A 205 16.13 42.91 122.94
CA ILE A 205 16.54 42.66 124.33
C ILE A 205 15.40 42.05 125.14
N SER A 206 14.19 42.59 124.98
CA SER A 206 13.01 42.05 125.66
C SER A 206 12.65 40.64 125.18
N ARG A 207 12.90 40.31 123.90
CA ARG A 207 12.73 38.94 123.41
C ARG A 207 13.73 37.98 124.04
N ILE A 208 14.98 38.41 124.23
CA ILE A 208 16.04 37.58 124.83
C ILE A 208 15.78 37.33 126.32
N SER A 209 15.53 38.36 127.11
CA SER A 209 15.35 38.23 128.57
C SER A 209 14.09 37.44 128.97
N ASN A 210 13.08 37.43 128.10
CA ASN A 210 11.83 36.71 128.33
C ASN A 210 11.84 35.28 127.76
N TYR A 211 12.90 34.91 127.03
CA TYR A 211 13.00 33.57 126.47
C TYR A 211 13.37 32.57 127.56
N ASN A 212 12.40 31.76 127.94
CA ASN A 212 12.52 30.71 128.96
C ASN A 212 12.61 29.30 128.34
N GLY A 213 12.96 29.20 127.06
CA GLY A 213 12.98 27.95 126.31
C GLY A 213 11.66 27.57 125.61
N SER A 214 10.58 28.35 125.78
CA SER A 214 9.28 28.15 125.10
C SER A 214 8.87 29.37 124.28
N GLY A 215 8.20 29.15 123.13
CA GLY A 215 7.84 30.21 122.18
C GLY A 215 8.94 30.52 121.17
N THR A 216 8.83 31.65 120.45
CA THR A 216 9.78 32.01 119.39
C THR A 216 11.14 32.35 120.01
N ALA A 217 12.17 31.55 119.69
CA ALA A 217 13.51 31.75 120.21
C ALA A 217 14.15 33.04 119.66
N PRO A 218 14.98 33.75 120.46
CA PRO A 218 15.71 34.90 119.98
C PRO A 218 16.63 34.51 118.82
N ILE A 219 16.55 35.25 117.72
CA ILE A 219 17.37 34.98 116.53
C ILE A 219 18.71 35.73 116.61
N LEU A 220 19.68 35.41 115.74
CA LEU A 220 20.98 36.11 115.73
C LEU A 220 20.80 37.63 115.58
N GLN A 221 19.85 38.03 114.74
CA GLN A 221 19.53 39.44 114.57
C GLN A 221 19.02 40.05 115.87
N ASP A 222 18.34 39.31 116.76
CA ASP A 222 17.96 39.82 118.08
C ASP A 222 19.19 40.09 118.96
N TYR A 223 20.16 39.18 119.03
CA TYR A 223 21.41 39.43 119.78
C TYR A 223 22.23 40.58 119.19
N THR A 224 22.25 40.69 117.86
CA THR A 224 22.92 41.78 117.13
C THR A 224 22.22 43.11 117.41
N ASN A 225 20.88 43.11 117.36
CA ASN A 225 20.03 44.25 117.67
C ASN A 225 20.10 44.64 119.15
N ALA A 226 20.43 43.71 120.05
CA ALA A 226 20.61 43.89 121.51
C ALA A 226 22.03 44.32 121.93
N GLY A 227 23.00 44.30 121.02
CA GLY A 227 24.38 44.70 121.27
C GLY A 227 25.26 43.65 121.97
N VAL A 228 24.85 42.37 121.99
CA VAL A 228 25.64 41.26 122.55
C VAL A 228 26.61 40.73 121.48
N ILE A 229 27.88 40.52 121.84
CA ILE A 229 28.92 40.10 120.91
C ILE A 229 29.30 38.63 121.10
N ARG A 230 29.88 38.03 120.05
CA ARG A 230 30.32 36.61 119.99
C ARG A 230 29.17 35.60 119.96
N VAL A 231 27.93 36.07 119.76
CA VAL A 231 26.84 35.24 119.27
C VAL A 231 26.89 35.26 117.74
N THR A 232 26.85 34.09 117.15
CA THR A 232 26.89 33.82 115.71
C THR A 232 25.80 32.78 115.42
N ASP A 233 25.35 32.63 114.18
CA ASP A 233 24.33 31.61 113.84
C ASP A 233 24.76 30.21 114.31
N SER A 234 26.07 29.95 114.32
CA SER A 234 26.68 28.70 114.76
C SER A 234 26.51 28.40 116.25
N ASN A 235 26.61 29.39 117.14
CA ASN A 235 26.50 29.18 118.58
C ASN A 235 25.21 29.73 119.20
N LEU A 236 24.35 30.33 118.37
CA LEU A 236 23.08 30.93 118.76
C LEU A 236 22.18 29.96 119.52
N ALA A 237 22.06 28.70 119.08
CA ALA A 237 21.24 27.69 119.74
C ALA A 237 21.77 27.33 121.13
N THR A 238 23.09 27.16 121.28
CA THR A 238 23.75 26.85 122.55
C THR A 238 23.65 28.03 123.52
N VAL A 239 23.84 29.24 123.02
CA VAL A 239 23.66 30.48 123.79
C VAL A 239 22.19 30.62 124.22
N ASN A 240 21.22 30.43 123.31
CA ASN A 240 19.79 30.45 123.60
C ASN A 240 19.39 29.42 124.67
N ALA A 241 19.96 28.21 124.64
CA ALA A 241 19.69 27.18 125.63
C ALA A 241 20.23 27.55 127.02
N GLN A 242 21.38 28.22 127.10
CA GLN A 242 21.95 28.72 128.34
C GLN A 242 21.21 29.97 128.85
N VAL A 243 20.77 30.85 127.96
CA VAL A 243 19.89 31.97 128.31
C VAL A 243 18.55 31.47 128.86
N ALA A 244 17.98 30.41 128.26
CA ALA A 244 16.73 29.80 128.70
C ALA A 244 16.81 29.17 130.10
N THR A 245 18.00 28.71 130.53
CA THR A 245 18.21 28.16 131.89
C THR A 245 18.70 29.21 132.89
N ALA A 246 19.18 30.35 132.44
CA ALA A 246 19.53 31.48 133.28
C ALA A 246 18.27 32.14 133.85
N SER A 247 18.35 32.63 135.09
CA SER A 247 17.23 33.37 135.66
C SER A 247 17.01 34.69 134.90
N SER A 248 15.79 35.23 134.89
CA SER A 248 15.50 36.50 134.19
C SER A 248 16.35 37.66 134.72
N ASP A 249 16.72 37.62 136.01
CA ASP A 249 17.61 38.61 136.63
C ASP A 249 19.07 38.49 136.13
N ASP A 250 19.47 37.34 135.59
CA ASP A 250 20.79 37.09 134.99
C ASP A 250 20.84 37.42 133.49
N SER A 251 19.72 37.80 132.87
CA SER A 251 19.60 38.07 131.42
C SER A 251 18.88 39.38 131.07
N ASP A 252 18.67 40.26 132.06
CA ASP A 252 17.96 41.54 131.90
C ASP A 252 18.80 42.68 131.29
N THR A 253 20.11 42.48 131.14
CA THR A 253 21.06 43.50 130.67
C THR A 253 22.13 42.87 129.77
N THR A 254 22.62 43.64 128.78
CA THR A 254 23.63 43.18 127.81
C THR A 254 24.87 42.55 128.47
N ALA A 255 25.34 43.08 129.61
CA ALA A 255 26.55 42.61 130.28
C ALA A 255 26.39 41.25 130.99
N LYS A 256 25.21 40.96 131.58
CA LYS A 256 24.98 39.66 132.23
C LYS A 256 24.74 38.58 131.18
N ILE A 257 24.03 38.91 130.10
CA ILE A 257 23.90 38.03 128.92
C ILE A 257 25.30 37.65 128.38
N GLN A 258 26.27 38.58 128.37
CA GLN A 258 27.62 38.29 127.89
C GLN A 258 28.41 37.27 128.76
N THR A 259 28.18 37.19 130.07
CA THR A 259 28.89 36.23 130.96
C THR A 259 28.42 34.79 130.74
N ILE A 260 27.12 34.62 130.45
CA ILE A 260 26.54 33.33 130.07
C ILE A 260 27.14 32.85 128.73
N VAL A 261 27.37 33.79 127.81
CA VAL A 261 28.05 33.50 126.53
C VAL A 261 29.48 33.00 126.75
N ASP A 262 30.28 33.57 127.66
CA ASP A 262 31.69 33.17 127.81
C ASP A 262 31.90 31.79 128.48
N ASN A 263 31.04 31.35 129.40
CA ASN A 263 31.14 30.01 129.98
C ASN A 263 30.67 28.91 129.03
N SER A 264 29.77 29.23 128.11
CA SER A 264 29.25 28.28 127.13
C SER A 264 30.22 27.97 125.98
N ILE A 265 31.43 28.56 125.99
CA ILE A 265 32.40 28.47 124.87
C ILE A 265 33.82 27.97 125.25
N ARG A 266 34.07 27.42 126.45
CA ARG A 266 35.40 26.87 126.86
C ARG A 266 35.60 25.42 126.39
N THR A 267 36.71 25.12 125.72
CA THR A 267 36.89 23.87 124.96
C THR A 267 38.24 23.15 125.13
N ILE A 268 38.27 21.81 125.06
CA ILE A 268 39.49 20.96 124.92
C ILE A 268 39.47 20.19 123.59
N ALA A 269 40.57 20.22 122.84
CA ALA A 269 40.65 19.61 121.51
C ALA A 269 42.09 19.19 121.16
N PHE A 270 42.25 18.28 120.21
CA PHE A 270 43.56 17.99 119.61
C PHE A 270 44.10 19.21 118.85
N ASP A 271 45.43 19.36 118.85
CA ASP A 271 46.12 20.47 118.16
C ASP A 271 46.00 20.36 116.64
N ALA A 272 45.81 19.14 116.15
CA ALA A 272 45.52 18.82 114.76
C ALA A 272 44.40 17.78 114.70
N THR A 273 43.62 17.76 113.62
CA THR A 273 42.60 16.72 113.36
C THR A 273 43.17 15.47 112.69
N SER A 274 44.38 15.57 112.14
CA SER A 274 45.06 14.44 111.52
C SER A 274 46.58 14.61 111.47
N SER A 275 47.26 13.49 111.30
CA SER A 275 48.68 13.41 110.94
C SER A 275 48.93 12.08 110.22
N SER A 276 50.11 11.90 109.61
CA SER A 276 50.41 10.68 108.85
C SER A 276 51.87 10.30 108.94
N GLY A 277 52.18 9.03 108.67
CA GLY A 277 53.53 8.52 108.54
C GLY A 277 53.55 7.17 107.82
N LEU A 278 54.69 6.84 107.22
CA LEU A 278 54.92 5.54 106.56
C LEU A 278 54.73 4.40 107.56
N GLU A 279 54.25 3.25 107.11
CA GLU A 279 54.18 2.04 107.96
C GLU A 279 55.55 1.64 108.56
N SER A 280 56.65 2.06 107.94
CA SER A 280 58.02 1.91 108.49
C SER A 280 58.33 2.73 109.78
N VAL A 281 57.51 3.71 110.19
CA VAL A 281 57.73 4.44 111.46
C VAL A 281 57.06 3.76 112.66
N ARG A 282 57.88 3.21 113.57
CA ARG A 282 57.45 2.38 114.72
C ARG A 282 56.47 2.99 115.74
N SER A 283 56.27 4.31 115.81
CA SER A 283 55.36 4.97 116.78
C SER A 283 55.06 6.44 116.43
N ALA A 284 53.91 6.99 116.87
CA ALA A 284 53.49 8.38 116.65
C ALA A 284 52.81 9.04 117.88
N ASN A 285 52.87 10.37 118.03
CA ASN A 285 52.27 11.13 119.14
C ASN A 285 51.20 12.12 118.66
N LEU A 286 50.06 12.18 119.35
CA LEU A 286 48.92 13.06 119.08
C LEU A 286 48.81 14.11 120.20
N ALA A 287 49.03 15.39 119.88
CA ALA A 287 49.02 16.49 120.85
C ALA A 287 47.63 17.14 121.02
N TYR A 288 47.29 17.62 122.22
CA TYR A 288 46.01 18.31 122.53
C TYR A 288 46.18 19.54 123.43
N THR A 289 45.23 20.48 123.34
CA THR A 289 45.20 21.78 124.05
C THR A 289 43.84 22.13 124.65
N LEU A 290 43.86 22.80 125.81
CA LEU A 290 42.70 23.43 126.46
C LEU A 290 42.66 24.94 126.13
N SER A 291 41.58 25.43 125.53
CA SER A 291 41.50 26.78 124.92
C SER A 291 41.64 27.93 125.90
N VAL A 292 41.29 27.72 127.18
CA VAL A 292 41.56 28.65 128.28
C VAL A 292 41.75 27.85 129.57
N ALA A 293 42.83 28.16 130.32
CA ALA A 293 43.17 27.47 131.57
C ALA A 293 41.98 27.40 132.55
N SER A 294 41.77 26.22 133.14
CA SER A 294 40.78 25.98 134.19
C SER A 294 41.43 26.12 135.58
N SER A 295 40.69 26.67 136.54
CA SER A 295 41.09 26.71 137.96
C SER A 295 40.84 25.39 138.70
N LYS A 296 40.25 24.39 138.02
CA LYS A 296 40.02 23.02 138.49
C LYS A 296 40.63 22.02 137.51
N GLU A 297 40.89 20.79 137.99
CA GLU A 297 41.36 19.69 137.13
C GLU A 297 40.36 19.41 135.99
N VAL A 298 40.91 19.06 134.82
CA VAL A 298 40.16 18.67 133.62
C VAL A 298 40.51 17.22 133.28
N THR A 299 39.53 16.32 133.28
CA THR A 299 39.67 14.93 132.81
C THR A 299 38.88 14.74 131.53
N VAL A 300 39.40 13.95 130.59
CA VAL A 300 38.78 13.65 129.29
C VAL A 300 39.03 12.19 128.95
N ASP A 301 38.01 11.43 128.58
CA ASP A 301 38.18 10.06 128.09
C ASP A 301 38.58 10.07 126.61
N TYR A 302 39.22 9.01 126.11
CA TYR A 302 39.45 8.82 124.68
C TYR A 302 39.22 7.38 124.23
N THR A 303 38.65 7.25 123.03
CA THR A 303 38.47 5.97 122.32
C THR A 303 39.31 5.93 121.05
N VAL A 304 39.67 4.73 120.60
CA VAL A 304 40.54 4.45 119.45
C VAL A 304 39.76 3.56 118.49
N THR A 305 39.55 4.04 117.27
CA THR A 305 38.93 3.35 116.14
C THR A 305 39.81 3.54 114.90
N GLY A 306 39.36 3.17 113.71
CA GLY A 306 40.14 3.33 112.48
C GLY A 306 39.90 2.22 111.48
N THR A 307 40.51 2.34 110.29
CA THR A 307 40.53 1.26 109.29
C THR A 307 41.69 0.31 109.50
N ALA A 308 42.79 0.77 110.11
CA ALA A 308 43.90 -0.09 110.49
C ALA A 308 43.40 -1.10 111.54
N THR A 309 43.72 -2.37 111.39
CA THR A 309 43.07 -3.43 112.19
C THR A 309 43.83 -3.73 113.48
N GLY A 310 43.64 -2.86 114.49
CA GLY A 310 44.00 -3.15 115.88
C GLY A 310 42.86 -3.85 116.62
N THR A 311 42.94 -5.16 116.89
CA THR A 311 41.97 -5.83 117.78
C THR A 311 42.37 -5.64 119.26
N GLU A 312 41.36 -5.50 120.15
CA GLU A 312 41.53 -5.19 121.58
C GLU A 312 42.37 -6.19 122.41
N THR A 313 42.93 -7.24 121.81
CA THR A 313 43.71 -8.26 122.52
C THR A 313 44.89 -8.78 121.68
N GLY A 314 46.01 -8.05 121.70
CA GLY A 314 47.36 -8.58 121.48
C GLY A 314 47.66 -9.24 120.12
N SER A 315 48.35 -8.49 119.26
CA SER A 315 48.79 -8.74 117.87
C SER A 315 47.73 -8.44 116.79
N GLY A 316 47.57 -7.16 116.47
CA GLY A 316 46.98 -6.69 115.20
C GLY A 316 48.11 -6.33 114.23
N THR A 317 47.85 -6.49 112.94
CA THR A 317 48.83 -6.42 111.84
C THR A 317 49.48 -5.05 111.66
N ASP A 318 48.85 -3.96 112.13
CA ASP A 318 49.30 -2.60 111.73
C ASP A 318 49.66 -1.68 112.92
N TYR A 319 49.01 -1.78 114.10
CA TYR A 319 49.35 -1.02 115.34
C TYR A 319 48.77 -1.60 116.66
N THR A 320 49.13 -1.05 117.86
CA THR A 320 48.75 -1.62 119.19
C THR A 320 48.06 -0.69 120.23
N LEU A 321 47.60 0.52 119.88
CA LEU A 321 46.97 1.50 120.80
C LEU A 321 45.51 1.14 121.19
N VAL A 322 45.10 1.38 122.45
CA VAL A 322 43.75 1.08 123.00
C VAL A 322 43.10 2.29 123.72
N ASN A 323 41.79 2.21 124.02
CA ASN A 323 41.01 3.24 124.73
C ASN A 323 41.56 3.59 126.13
N GLY A 324 41.38 4.83 126.60
CA GLY A 324 41.87 5.27 127.93
C GLY A 324 41.28 6.60 128.43
N THR A 325 41.77 7.10 129.57
CA THR A 325 41.37 8.41 130.13
C THR A 325 42.60 9.29 130.33
N LEU A 326 42.45 10.57 130.00
CA LEU A 326 43.43 11.63 130.13
C LEU A 326 43.11 12.56 131.32
N THR A 327 44.15 13.04 132.01
CA THR A 327 44.04 13.99 133.13
C THR A 327 44.98 15.19 132.95
N LEU A 328 44.42 16.42 132.94
CA LEU A 328 45.16 17.68 132.97
C LEU A 328 45.02 18.34 134.35
N ALA A 329 46.17 18.52 135.02
CA ALA A 329 46.23 19.22 136.31
C ALA A 329 45.75 20.68 136.21
N ALA A 330 45.21 21.23 137.31
CA ALA A 330 44.74 22.62 137.35
C ALA A 330 45.83 23.62 136.89
N GLY A 331 45.47 24.51 135.97
CA GLY A 331 46.39 25.47 135.33
C GLY A 331 47.18 24.95 134.13
N ALA A 332 47.17 23.64 133.83
CA ALA A 332 47.78 23.10 132.61
C ALA A 332 46.88 23.32 131.38
N THR A 333 47.50 23.53 130.22
CA THR A 333 46.79 23.76 128.96
C THR A 333 47.14 22.79 127.83
N THR A 334 48.11 21.87 127.94
CA THR A 334 48.56 20.98 126.83
C THR A 334 49.00 19.58 127.27
N GLY A 335 49.01 18.57 126.36
CA GLY A 335 49.66 17.24 126.53
C GLY A 335 49.58 16.31 125.29
N ASN A 336 49.88 15.00 125.41
CA ASN A 336 49.92 14.04 124.28
C ASN A 336 49.35 12.61 124.54
N ILE A 337 48.93 11.92 123.47
CA ILE A 337 48.55 10.49 123.40
C ILE A 337 49.48 9.78 122.39
N THR A 338 50.05 8.60 122.71
CA THR A 338 51.04 7.90 121.86
C THR A 338 50.46 6.64 121.21
N ILE A 339 50.52 6.52 119.88
CA ILE A 339 50.32 5.28 119.11
C ILE A 339 51.64 4.52 119.04
N ALA A 340 51.69 3.28 119.55
CA ALA A 340 52.92 2.46 119.58
C ALA A 340 52.82 1.21 118.69
N SER A 341 53.98 0.77 118.19
CA SER A 341 54.20 -0.47 117.42
C SER A 341 53.49 -0.51 116.06
N ILE A 342 53.74 0.48 115.20
CA ILE A 342 53.33 0.43 113.78
C ILE A 342 54.24 -0.58 113.04
N ILE A 343 53.67 -1.46 112.21
CA ILE A 343 54.33 -2.58 111.52
C ILE A 343 54.48 -2.26 110.01
N ASP A 344 55.60 -2.67 109.41
CA ASP A 344 55.99 -2.48 108.00
C ASP A 344 55.97 -3.86 107.31
N ASP A 345 55.11 -4.06 106.31
CA ASP A 345 55.03 -5.33 105.58
C ASP A 345 55.44 -5.24 104.09
N ALA A 346 54.90 -6.08 103.21
CA ALA A 346 55.34 -6.22 101.80
C ALA A 346 54.14 -6.30 100.82
N LEU A 347 52.92 -6.06 101.30
CA LEU A 347 51.69 -6.10 100.53
C LEU A 347 51.37 -4.67 100.08
N ASP A 348 51.09 -4.45 98.78
CA ASP A 348 50.59 -3.15 98.29
C ASP A 348 49.14 -2.96 98.74
N GLU A 349 48.98 -2.40 99.94
CA GLU A 349 47.72 -2.13 100.59
C GLU A 349 47.38 -0.62 100.53
N GLY A 350 46.11 -0.27 100.77
CA GLY A 350 45.72 1.13 100.79
C GLY A 350 46.12 1.80 102.10
N ASN A 351 46.46 3.09 102.09
CA ASN A 351 46.68 3.86 103.32
C ASN A 351 45.59 3.61 104.38
N GLU A 352 46.01 3.25 105.58
CA GLU A 352 45.12 2.92 106.69
C GLU A 352 45.06 4.03 107.74
N THR A 353 44.11 3.98 108.67
CA THR A 353 43.89 5.07 109.64
C THR A 353 43.69 4.57 111.07
N VAL A 354 44.22 5.31 112.05
CA VAL A 354 43.96 5.19 113.51
C VAL A 354 43.30 6.48 113.99
N VAL A 355 42.05 6.41 114.41
CA VAL A 355 41.25 7.55 114.85
C VAL A 355 41.12 7.55 116.37
N VAL A 356 41.67 8.56 117.06
CA VAL A 356 41.52 8.74 118.51
C VAL A 356 40.50 9.85 118.77
N THR A 357 39.44 9.58 119.53
CA THR A 357 38.35 10.55 119.80
C THR A 357 38.22 10.84 121.29
N LEU A 358 38.32 12.12 121.67
CA LEU A 358 38.09 12.64 123.02
C LEU A 358 36.59 12.65 123.37
N SER A 359 36.26 12.36 124.62
CA SER A 359 34.88 12.35 125.13
C SER A 359 34.81 12.69 126.62
N ASN A 360 33.61 13.04 127.09
CA ASN A 360 33.28 13.28 128.50
C ASN A 360 34.20 14.26 129.26
N PRO A 361 34.54 15.46 128.73
CA PRO A 361 35.35 16.41 129.47
C PRO A 361 34.58 16.94 130.69
N ASN A 362 35.25 17.04 131.83
CA ASN A 362 34.74 17.81 132.96
C ASN A 362 35.33 19.23 132.98
N ASN A 363 34.54 20.23 133.41
CA ASN A 363 34.95 21.64 133.50
C ASN A 363 35.44 22.30 132.18
N ALA A 364 35.18 21.67 131.05
CA ALA A 364 35.32 22.17 129.69
C ALA A 364 34.26 21.47 128.82
N THR A 365 33.95 22.01 127.66
CA THR A 365 33.33 21.23 126.59
C THR A 365 34.41 20.71 125.65
N LEU A 366 34.07 19.80 124.76
CA LEU A 366 34.99 19.44 123.69
C LEU A 366 35.06 20.61 122.68
N GLY A 367 36.22 20.80 122.05
CA GLY A 367 36.43 21.80 120.99
C GLY A 367 36.23 21.23 119.60
N THR A 368 36.54 21.96 118.55
CA THR A 368 36.23 21.50 117.18
C THR A 368 36.98 20.22 116.76
N ASN A 369 38.15 19.95 117.34
CA ASN A 369 38.98 18.81 117.01
C ASN A 369 38.89 17.75 118.11
N GLU A 370 37.71 17.16 118.24
CA GLU A 370 37.45 16.12 119.25
C GLU A 370 38.09 14.79 118.86
N ALA A 371 38.34 14.56 117.57
CA ALA A 371 39.02 13.38 117.05
C ALA A 371 40.30 13.75 116.30
N HIS A 372 41.29 12.86 116.37
CA HIS A 372 42.52 12.90 115.60
C HIS A 372 42.66 11.61 114.79
N THR A 373 42.82 11.73 113.47
CA THR A 373 43.08 10.59 112.58
C THR A 373 44.56 10.52 112.20
N TYR A 374 45.25 9.47 112.61
CA TYR A 374 46.61 9.17 112.16
C TYR A 374 46.56 8.22 110.95
N THR A 375 47.05 8.64 109.78
CA THR A 375 47.12 7.78 108.58
C THR A 375 48.46 7.05 108.49
N ILE A 376 48.42 5.73 108.42
CA ILE A 376 49.56 4.87 108.09
C ILE A 376 49.60 4.76 106.57
N THR A 377 50.69 5.20 105.94
CA THR A 377 50.85 5.17 104.47
C THR A 377 51.67 3.97 104.02
N ASP A 378 51.11 3.18 103.10
CA ASP A 378 51.71 2.01 102.46
C ASP A 378 52.87 2.40 101.54
N ASN A 379 53.88 1.54 101.42
CA ASN A 379 55.07 1.84 100.63
C ASN A 379 55.53 0.78 99.59
N ASP A 380 54.69 -0.18 99.20
CA ASP A 380 55.02 -1.28 98.27
C ASP A 380 54.40 -1.11 96.86
N ALA A 381 55.13 -1.38 95.75
CA ALA A 381 54.66 -1.13 94.36
C ALA A 381 54.75 -2.34 93.39
N LEU A 382 53.72 -2.54 92.54
CA LEU A 382 53.59 -3.68 91.60
C LEU A 382 54.19 -3.44 90.19
N THR A 383 54.71 -4.49 89.52
CA THR A 383 55.27 -4.45 88.14
C THR A 383 54.72 -5.56 87.22
N ILE A 384 54.48 -5.30 85.93
CA ILE A 384 54.04 -6.28 84.90
C ILE A 384 55.01 -6.38 83.71
N ALA A 385 55.37 -7.60 83.32
CA ALA A 385 56.31 -7.87 82.21
C ALA A 385 55.98 -9.19 81.49
N PHE A 386 56.47 -9.34 80.25
CA PHE A 386 56.45 -10.66 79.58
C PHE A 386 57.42 -11.63 80.26
N ASP A 387 57.09 -12.92 80.25
CA ASP A 387 57.90 -13.96 80.88
C ASP A 387 59.22 -14.22 80.11
N ASN A 388 59.22 -13.95 78.81
CA ASN A 388 60.38 -14.07 77.91
C ASN A 388 60.39 -12.90 76.93
N ASP A 389 61.56 -12.46 76.47
CA ASP A 389 61.70 -11.33 75.51
C ASP A 389 61.39 -11.78 74.06
N SER A 390 61.40 -13.10 73.81
CA SER A 390 61.10 -13.67 72.49
C SER A 390 60.64 -15.12 72.57
N SER A 391 59.99 -15.57 71.51
CA SER A 391 59.71 -16.98 71.23
C SER A 391 59.52 -17.19 69.72
N SER A 392 59.40 -18.43 69.26
CA SER A 392 59.29 -18.74 67.83
C SER A 392 58.49 -20.01 67.56
N GLY A 393 57.92 -20.14 66.37
CA GLY A 393 57.23 -21.36 65.91
C GLY A 393 57.12 -21.38 64.40
N LEU A 394 56.89 -22.57 63.84
CA LEU A 394 56.63 -22.74 62.40
C LEU A 394 55.30 -22.04 62.05
N GLU A 395 55.17 -21.50 60.85
CA GLU A 395 53.90 -20.93 60.37
C GLU A 395 52.70 -21.90 60.39
N SER A 396 52.97 -23.21 60.41
CA SER A 396 51.95 -24.25 60.53
C SER A 396 51.29 -24.38 61.91
N VAL A 397 51.76 -23.67 62.94
CA VAL A 397 51.26 -23.84 64.32
C VAL A 397 49.89 -23.23 64.58
N GLY A 398 49.34 -22.43 63.67
CA GLY A 398 47.97 -21.89 63.72
C GLY A 398 47.70 -20.83 64.79
N SER A 399 48.40 -20.86 65.93
CA SER A 399 48.41 -19.79 66.95
C SER A 399 49.60 -19.90 67.90
N ALA A 400 49.94 -18.80 68.59
CA ALA A 400 50.98 -18.75 69.61
C ALA A 400 50.60 -17.85 70.79
N ASN A 401 51.03 -18.22 72.01
CA ASN A 401 50.73 -17.47 73.23
C ASN A 401 51.98 -16.79 73.80
N LEU A 402 51.87 -15.50 74.08
CA LEU A 402 52.90 -14.69 74.72
C LEU A 402 52.54 -14.51 76.18
N ALA A 403 53.22 -15.23 77.07
CA ALA A 403 52.95 -15.21 78.51
C ALA A 403 53.51 -13.96 79.19
N TYR A 404 52.77 -13.40 80.14
CA TYR A 404 53.17 -12.27 80.98
C TYR A 404 52.81 -12.52 82.45
N THR A 405 53.55 -11.87 83.35
CA THR A 405 53.41 -12.00 84.81
C THR A 405 53.40 -10.62 85.48
N LEU A 406 52.56 -10.49 86.51
CA LEU A 406 52.51 -9.39 87.48
C LEU A 406 53.28 -9.80 88.76
N SER A 407 54.13 -8.92 89.29
CA SER A 407 55.12 -9.26 90.33
C SER A 407 54.52 -9.73 91.66
N ALA A 408 53.29 -9.36 91.96
CA ALA A 408 52.46 -9.90 93.04
C ALA A 408 50.98 -9.69 92.71
N ALA A 409 50.08 -10.31 93.48
CA ALA A 409 48.64 -10.16 93.25
C ALA A 409 48.17 -8.74 93.60
N SER A 410 47.57 -8.03 92.64
CA SER A 410 46.95 -6.73 92.93
C SER A 410 45.57 -6.91 93.57
N SER A 411 45.24 -6.09 94.57
CA SER A 411 43.89 -5.97 95.12
C SER A 411 42.91 -5.23 94.18
N LYS A 412 43.43 -4.61 93.11
CA LYS A 412 42.68 -3.88 92.08
C LYS A 412 42.89 -4.53 90.71
N GLU A 413 42.03 -4.17 89.77
CA GLU A 413 42.22 -4.58 88.37
C GLU A 413 43.45 -3.87 87.78
N VAL A 414 44.33 -4.64 87.13
CA VAL A 414 45.49 -4.11 86.39
C VAL A 414 45.16 -4.17 84.91
N THR A 415 45.24 -3.03 84.23
CA THR A 415 45.10 -2.98 82.76
C THR A 415 46.42 -2.53 82.13
N VAL A 416 46.77 -3.10 80.98
CA VAL A 416 48.00 -2.78 80.24
C VAL A 416 47.68 -2.76 78.75
N ASP A 417 47.98 -1.66 78.06
CA ASP A 417 47.85 -1.62 76.61
C ASP A 417 48.99 -2.40 75.96
N TYR A 418 48.72 -3.04 74.83
CA TYR A 418 49.75 -3.61 73.99
C TYR A 418 49.59 -3.18 72.53
N ALA A 419 50.72 -2.81 71.93
CA ALA A 419 50.81 -2.52 70.50
C ALA A 419 51.54 -3.65 69.78
N VAL A 420 51.05 -4.00 68.61
CA VAL A 420 51.55 -5.06 67.76
C VAL A 420 52.19 -4.43 66.53
N THR A 421 53.46 -4.76 66.31
CA THR A 421 54.29 -4.32 65.18
C THR A 421 55.11 -5.52 64.71
N GLY A 422 56.10 -5.33 63.84
CA GLY A 422 56.98 -6.38 63.37
C GLY A 422 57.14 -6.36 61.87
N THR A 423 57.75 -7.40 61.32
CA THR A 423 57.87 -7.57 59.86
C THR A 423 56.72 -8.38 59.27
N ALA A 424 56.08 -9.24 60.06
CA ALA A 424 54.90 -9.98 59.63
C ALA A 424 53.70 -9.04 59.47
N THR A 425 52.87 -9.28 58.46
CA THR A 425 51.68 -8.50 58.11
C THR A 425 50.44 -9.03 58.84
N GLY A 426 49.87 -8.20 59.71
CA GLY A 426 48.64 -8.51 60.43
C GLY A 426 47.36 -8.55 59.56
N SER A 427 46.19 -8.62 60.19
CA SER A 427 44.86 -8.67 59.53
C SER A 427 44.55 -9.92 58.70
N GLY A 428 45.22 -11.03 58.98
CA GLY A 428 44.96 -12.32 58.33
C GLY A 428 45.77 -12.54 57.05
N THR A 429 46.91 -11.87 56.91
CA THR A 429 47.94 -12.23 55.92
C THR A 429 48.88 -13.27 56.55
N ASP A 430 49.60 -12.90 57.62
CA ASP A 430 50.50 -13.82 58.34
C ASP A 430 49.94 -14.17 59.72
N TYR A 431 49.21 -13.23 60.33
CA TYR A 431 48.52 -13.41 61.62
C TYR A 431 47.35 -12.42 61.79
N THR A 432 46.48 -12.61 62.81
CA THR A 432 45.26 -11.79 63.03
C THR A 432 45.25 -10.94 64.31
N LEU A 433 46.31 -10.94 65.11
CA LEU A 433 46.39 -10.15 66.36
C LEU A 433 46.49 -8.65 66.07
N ALA A 434 45.62 -7.85 66.70
CA ALA A 434 45.63 -6.39 66.63
C ALA A 434 46.09 -5.77 67.96
N ASN A 435 46.36 -4.46 67.97
CA ASN A 435 46.57 -3.70 69.22
C ASN A 435 45.37 -3.89 70.15
N GLY A 436 45.62 -3.94 71.45
CA GLY A 436 44.55 -4.13 72.43
C GLY A 436 44.95 -3.71 73.83
N THR A 437 44.02 -3.86 74.76
CA THR A 437 44.25 -3.68 76.19
C THR A 437 44.06 -5.02 76.88
N LEU A 438 45.06 -5.40 77.65
CA LEU A 438 45.03 -6.53 78.55
C LEU A 438 44.39 -6.11 79.88
N THR A 439 43.53 -6.96 80.45
CA THR A 439 42.91 -6.79 81.76
C THR A 439 43.22 -7.99 82.66
N LEU A 440 43.87 -7.77 83.80
CA LEU A 440 44.05 -8.74 84.88
C LEU A 440 43.08 -8.39 86.00
N ALA A 441 42.14 -9.29 86.28
CA ALA A 441 41.25 -9.16 87.43
C ALA A 441 42.04 -9.15 88.76
N ALA A 442 41.49 -8.50 89.78
CA ALA A 442 42.08 -8.49 91.12
C ALA A 442 42.41 -9.92 91.60
N GLY A 443 43.61 -10.11 92.13
CA GLY A 443 44.14 -11.41 92.56
C GLY A 443 44.88 -12.22 91.49
N ALA A 444 44.79 -11.87 90.19
CA ALA A 444 45.49 -12.59 89.13
C ALA A 444 46.95 -12.11 88.98
N THR A 445 47.87 -13.05 88.78
CA THR A 445 49.31 -12.75 88.64
C THR A 445 49.90 -13.13 87.28
N THR A 446 49.18 -13.82 86.41
CA THR A 446 49.70 -14.29 85.10
C THR A 446 48.62 -14.26 84.02
N GLY A 447 49.02 -14.21 82.75
CA GLY A 447 48.13 -14.51 81.62
C GLY A 447 48.86 -14.59 80.28
N ASN A 448 48.11 -14.57 79.17
CA ASN A 448 48.69 -14.66 77.82
C ASN A 448 48.05 -13.68 76.82
N ILE A 449 48.85 -13.19 75.88
CA ILE A 449 48.39 -12.56 74.63
C ILE A 449 48.46 -13.62 73.54
N THR A 450 47.34 -13.93 72.90
CA THR A 450 47.28 -14.95 71.83
C THR A 450 47.48 -14.32 70.45
N ILE A 451 48.56 -14.65 69.76
CA ILE A 451 48.68 -14.46 68.30
C ILE A 451 47.81 -15.53 67.63
N ALA A 452 46.62 -15.13 67.18
CA ALA A 452 45.67 -16.05 66.54
C ALA A 452 45.84 -16.10 65.01
N SER A 453 45.47 -17.24 64.42
CA SER A 453 45.46 -17.48 62.97
C SER A 453 46.82 -17.19 62.33
N ILE A 454 47.88 -17.83 62.85
CA ILE A 454 49.17 -17.88 62.13
C ILE A 454 48.93 -18.71 60.87
N ILE A 455 49.06 -18.09 59.71
CA ILE A 455 48.70 -18.68 58.42
C ILE A 455 49.94 -19.34 57.84
N ALA A 456 49.82 -20.63 57.51
CA ALA A 456 50.77 -21.27 56.61
C ALA A 456 50.38 -20.89 55.18
N ASP A 457 51.22 -20.11 54.53
CA ASP A 457 51.12 -20.00 53.09
C ASP A 457 51.56 -21.33 52.46
N THR A 458 51.13 -21.63 51.23
CA THR A 458 51.49 -22.91 50.61
C THR A 458 52.09 -22.80 49.22
N ILE A 459 52.15 -21.62 48.58
CA ILE A 459 52.48 -21.54 47.15
C ILE A 459 52.89 -20.10 46.69
N TYR A 460 54.19 -19.78 46.54
CA TYR A 460 54.90 -19.32 45.30
C TYR A 460 56.17 -18.45 45.51
N ALA A 461 57.25 -18.87 44.83
CA ALA A 461 58.30 -18.09 44.13
C ALA A 461 59.19 -17.05 44.86
N PHE A 462 58.92 -16.62 46.08
CA PHE A 462 59.84 -15.81 46.89
C PHE A 462 59.94 -16.38 48.30
N ASP A 463 61.16 -16.58 48.77
CA ASP A 463 61.49 -16.84 50.19
C ASP A 463 61.15 -15.55 50.95
N GLU A 464 60.03 -15.54 51.68
CA GLU A 464 59.64 -14.41 52.53
C GLU A 464 60.50 -14.40 53.81
N GLY A 465 61.10 -15.56 54.15
CA GLY A 465 62.01 -15.74 55.25
C GLY A 465 61.31 -15.64 56.60
N ASN A 466 62.06 -15.85 57.68
CA ASN A 466 61.48 -15.72 59.01
C ASN A 466 60.98 -14.30 59.28
N GLU A 467 59.70 -14.18 59.62
CA GLU A 467 59.06 -12.93 59.95
C GLU A 467 58.86 -12.76 61.46
N THR A 468 58.61 -11.54 61.93
CA THR A 468 58.46 -11.24 63.36
C THR A 468 57.16 -10.52 63.67
N VAL A 469 56.51 -10.91 64.76
CA VAL A 469 55.42 -10.19 65.44
C VAL A 469 55.96 -9.66 66.77
N ILE A 470 56.10 -8.35 66.88
CA ILE A 470 56.63 -7.64 68.05
C ILE A 470 55.47 -7.03 68.83
N VAL A 471 55.23 -7.54 70.03
CA VAL A 471 54.20 -7.03 70.95
C VAL A 471 54.86 -6.22 72.06
N THR A 472 54.46 -4.96 72.23
CA THR A 472 55.02 -4.04 73.23
C THR A 472 53.95 -3.63 74.24
N LEU A 473 54.19 -3.87 75.53
CA LEU A 473 53.36 -3.43 76.65
C LEU A 473 53.57 -1.94 76.94
N SER A 474 52.49 -1.23 77.22
CA SER A 474 52.46 0.21 77.49
C SER A 474 51.31 0.58 78.43
N ASN A 475 51.36 1.78 79.01
CA ASN A 475 50.29 2.37 79.82
C ASN A 475 49.68 1.45 80.91
N PRO A 476 50.47 0.77 81.77
CA PRO A 476 49.88 -0.02 82.84
C PRO A 476 49.16 0.89 83.85
N ASN A 477 48.02 0.41 84.33
CA ASN A 477 47.19 0.99 85.39
C ASN A 477 47.29 0.07 86.62
N ASN A 478 47.47 0.64 87.82
CA ASN A 478 47.66 -0.06 89.10
C ASN A 478 48.86 -1.03 89.14
N ALA A 479 49.78 -0.88 88.18
CA ALA A 479 51.09 -1.51 88.13
C ALA A 479 52.03 -0.59 87.34
N THR A 480 53.32 -0.85 87.42
CA THR A 480 54.34 -0.24 86.56
C THR A 480 54.86 -1.27 85.56
N LEU A 481 55.47 -0.83 84.45
CA LEU A 481 56.08 -1.79 83.52
C LEU A 481 57.35 -2.37 84.16
N GLY A 482 57.48 -3.69 84.11
CA GLY A 482 58.69 -4.39 84.51
C GLY A 482 59.81 -4.28 83.47
N THR A 483 60.86 -5.07 83.62
CA THR A 483 62.05 -4.96 82.77
C THR A 483 61.84 -5.44 81.32
N ASN A 484 60.92 -6.39 81.11
CA ASN A 484 60.67 -6.98 79.80
C ASN A 484 59.29 -6.56 79.26
N THR A 485 59.28 -5.46 78.50
CA THR A 485 58.06 -4.84 77.98
C THR A 485 57.81 -5.12 76.51
N VAL A 486 58.71 -5.83 75.83
CA VAL A 486 58.63 -6.13 74.40
C VAL A 486 58.84 -7.62 74.21
N HIS A 487 57.88 -8.31 73.59
CA HIS A 487 58.03 -9.69 73.16
C HIS A 487 58.10 -9.77 71.64
N THR A 488 59.16 -10.40 71.13
CA THR A 488 59.28 -10.69 69.69
C THR A 488 58.97 -12.16 69.42
N TYR A 489 57.85 -12.44 68.75
CA TYR A 489 57.53 -13.77 68.24
C TYR A 489 58.06 -13.91 66.81
N THR A 490 58.92 -14.90 66.54
CA THR A 490 59.40 -15.19 65.18
C THR A 490 58.58 -16.30 64.55
N ILE A 491 57.90 -16.01 63.44
CA ILE A 491 57.28 -17.00 62.57
C ILE A 491 58.41 -17.57 61.70
N ILE A 492 58.68 -18.87 61.85
CA ILE A 492 59.75 -19.56 61.14
C ILE A 492 59.19 -20.07 59.81
N ASP A 493 59.72 -19.54 58.72
CA ASP A 493 59.53 -20.04 57.36
C ASP A 493 60.23 -21.40 57.26
N ASN A 494 59.49 -22.40 56.77
CA ASN A 494 60.00 -23.76 56.61
C ASN A 494 59.81 -24.32 55.19
N GLU A 495 59.49 -23.47 54.21
CA GLU A 495 59.36 -23.87 52.83
C GLU A 495 60.73 -24.12 52.14
N ILE A 496 60.70 -24.91 51.06
CA ILE A 496 61.87 -25.17 50.22
C ILE A 496 61.82 -24.24 49.00
N ILE A 497 62.83 -23.38 48.85
CA ILE A 497 63.01 -22.51 47.68
C ILE A 497 63.18 -23.34 46.40
N ILE A 498 62.23 -23.21 45.47
CA ILE A 498 62.37 -23.61 44.08
C ILE A 498 62.45 -22.32 43.25
N ILE A 499 63.59 -22.05 42.61
CA ILE A 499 63.69 -20.93 41.65
C ILE A 499 62.78 -21.25 40.46
N LEU A 500 61.60 -20.64 40.43
CA LEU A 500 60.68 -20.72 39.30
C LEU A 500 61.02 -19.59 38.34
N ASN A 501 61.43 -19.92 37.12
CA ASN A 501 61.44 -18.97 36.01
C ASN A 501 59.99 -18.78 35.53
N PRO A 502 59.52 -17.56 35.25
CA PRO A 502 58.16 -17.37 34.73
C PRO A 502 57.98 -18.09 33.39
N THR A 503 56.79 -18.60 33.15
CA THR A 503 56.42 -19.16 31.84
C THR A 503 55.98 -18.04 30.91
N ILE A 504 56.50 -17.99 29.68
CA ILE A 504 56.04 -17.10 28.62
C ILE A 504 55.16 -17.86 27.63
N ALA A 505 53.98 -17.33 27.32
CA ALA A 505 53.10 -17.88 26.31
C ALA A 505 52.32 -16.76 25.61
N PHE A 506 51.87 -17.02 24.39
CA PHE A 506 50.84 -16.19 23.77
C PHE A 506 49.52 -16.30 24.54
N ASN A 507 48.79 -15.20 24.63
CA ASN A 507 47.49 -15.17 25.32
C ASN A 507 46.48 -16.10 24.63
N ASP A 508 46.51 -16.10 23.30
CA ASP A 508 45.70 -16.96 22.44
C ASP A 508 46.60 -17.82 21.55
N ALA A 509 46.13 -19.00 21.15
CA ALA A 509 46.86 -19.86 20.20
C ALA A 509 46.64 -19.44 18.72
N SER A 510 45.60 -18.65 18.46
CA SER A 510 45.29 -18.16 17.13
C SER A 510 44.44 -16.89 17.18
N SER A 511 44.52 -16.08 16.13
CA SER A 511 43.59 -14.99 15.86
C SER A 511 43.50 -14.77 14.35
N SER A 512 42.60 -13.91 13.90
CA SER A 512 42.42 -13.63 12.48
C SER A 512 42.01 -12.17 12.25
N GLY A 513 42.23 -11.69 11.03
CA GLY A 513 41.75 -10.39 10.58
C GLY A 513 41.84 -10.27 9.07
N ALA A 514 41.04 -9.37 8.51
CA ALA A 514 41.06 -9.08 7.08
C ALA A 514 42.39 -8.47 6.66
N GLU A 515 42.86 -8.71 5.44
CA GLU A 515 44.10 -8.11 4.93
C GLU A 515 44.10 -6.57 4.97
N SER A 516 42.91 -5.95 4.90
CA SER A 516 42.68 -4.53 5.18
C SER A 516 43.11 -4.05 6.58
N VAL A 517 43.32 -4.95 7.55
CA VAL A 517 43.88 -4.62 8.87
C VAL A 517 45.40 -4.51 8.78
N ARG A 518 45.90 -3.32 8.39
CA ARG A 518 47.33 -2.99 8.19
C ARG A 518 48.35 -3.48 9.23
N SER A 519 47.91 -3.87 10.43
CA SER A 519 48.77 -4.49 11.44
C SER A 519 47.95 -5.34 12.43
N ALA A 520 48.57 -6.38 12.98
CA ALA A 520 48.00 -7.21 14.05
C ALA A 520 48.97 -7.40 15.22
N ASN A 521 48.46 -7.41 16.45
CA ASN A 521 49.27 -7.62 17.66
C ASN A 521 49.04 -9.01 18.23
N LEU A 522 50.12 -9.78 18.35
CA LEU A 522 50.11 -11.08 19.01
C LEU A 522 50.55 -10.89 20.46
N ALA A 523 49.57 -10.81 21.36
CA ALA A 523 49.82 -10.57 22.77
C ALA A 523 50.42 -11.82 23.44
N TYR A 524 51.45 -11.61 24.27
CA TYR A 524 52.04 -12.63 25.13
C TYR A 524 52.10 -12.14 26.57
N THR A 525 52.13 -13.09 27.50
CA THR A 525 52.18 -12.83 28.94
C THR A 525 53.19 -13.76 29.61
N LEU A 526 53.89 -13.22 30.61
CA LEU A 526 54.64 -13.99 31.60
C LEU A 526 53.73 -14.37 32.77
N SER A 527 53.83 -15.59 33.27
CA SER A 527 53.03 -16.05 34.42
C SER A 527 53.22 -15.23 35.70
N PHE A 528 54.36 -14.54 35.83
CA PHE A 528 54.65 -13.55 36.86
C PHE A 528 55.85 -12.69 36.41
N ALA A 529 56.08 -11.56 37.07
CA ALA A 529 57.17 -10.65 36.73
C ALA A 529 58.54 -11.27 37.04
N SER A 530 59.47 -11.27 36.08
CA SER A 530 60.86 -11.68 36.32
C SER A 530 61.67 -10.53 36.94
N SER A 531 62.51 -10.82 37.92
CA SER A 531 63.48 -9.86 38.48
C SER A 531 64.69 -9.65 37.57
N LYS A 532 64.80 -10.42 36.48
CA LYS A 532 65.84 -10.31 35.45
C LYS A 532 65.21 -10.05 34.09
N GLU A 533 65.98 -9.49 33.18
CA GLU A 533 65.56 -9.37 31.77
C GLU A 533 65.27 -10.76 31.19
N VAL A 534 64.12 -10.89 30.54
CA VAL A 534 63.70 -12.11 29.84
C VAL A 534 63.90 -11.90 28.35
N THR A 535 64.66 -12.78 27.70
CA THR A 535 64.82 -12.79 26.25
C THR A 535 64.29 -14.08 25.65
N VAL A 536 63.54 -13.98 24.56
CA VAL A 536 62.88 -15.13 23.91
C VAL A 536 62.96 -14.96 22.41
N ASP A 537 63.54 -15.92 21.70
CA ASP A 537 63.57 -15.86 20.24
C ASP A 537 62.20 -16.23 19.67
N TYR A 538 61.83 -15.65 18.54
CA TYR A 538 60.66 -16.07 17.78
C TYR A 538 60.99 -16.27 16.30
N ALA A 539 60.40 -17.32 15.72
CA ALA A 539 60.46 -17.60 14.30
C ALA A 539 59.07 -17.42 13.66
N VAL A 540 59.05 -16.90 12.44
CA VAL A 540 57.85 -16.61 11.66
C VAL A 540 57.82 -17.56 10.46
N THR A 541 56.73 -18.33 10.36
CA THR A 541 56.43 -19.25 9.27
C THR A 541 54.96 -19.10 8.87
N GLY A 542 54.40 -20.01 8.08
CA GLY A 542 52.99 -19.99 7.68
C GLY A 542 52.83 -20.19 6.18
N THR A 543 51.62 -19.96 5.67
CA THR A 543 51.33 -20.00 4.23
C THR A 543 51.48 -18.64 3.56
N ALA A 544 51.30 -17.55 4.32
CA ALA A 544 51.49 -16.20 3.81
C ALA A 544 52.98 -15.92 3.50
N THR A 545 53.22 -15.21 2.40
CA THR A 545 54.52 -14.79 1.91
C THR A 545 54.96 -13.48 2.58
N GLY A 546 55.97 -13.58 3.45
CA GLY A 546 56.57 -12.41 4.09
C GLY A 546 57.36 -11.49 3.15
N SER A 547 58.07 -10.51 3.70
CA SER A 547 58.88 -9.50 2.96
C SER A 547 58.08 -8.50 2.12
N GLY A 548 56.82 -8.25 2.49
CA GLY A 548 55.98 -7.21 1.88
C GLY A 548 55.15 -7.66 0.69
N THR A 549 54.95 -8.98 0.51
CA THR A 549 53.86 -9.50 -0.33
C THR A 549 52.57 -9.45 0.50
N ASP A 550 52.50 -10.23 1.58
CA ASP A 550 51.29 -10.28 2.42
C ASP A 550 51.53 -9.63 3.80
N TYR A 551 52.76 -9.71 4.30
CA TYR A 551 53.19 -9.06 5.55
C TYR A 551 54.72 -8.82 5.61
N THR A 552 55.18 -8.03 6.59
CA THR A 552 56.62 -7.67 6.72
C THR A 552 57.36 -8.19 7.96
N LEU A 553 56.66 -8.82 8.91
CA LEU A 553 57.28 -9.39 10.13
C LEU A 553 58.36 -10.44 9.79
N ILE A 554 59.50 -10.37 10.48
CA ILE A 554 60.64 -11.28 10.33
C ILE A 554 60.97 -11.97 11.66
N ASN A 555 61.79 -13.03 11.63
CA ASN A 555 62.32 -13.64 12.85
C ASN A 555 63.04 -12.60 13.72
N GLY A 556 62.92 -12.73 15.04
CA GLY A 556 63.52 -11.78 15.96
C GLY A 556 63.66 -12.34 17.38
N THR A 557 64.07 -11.47 18.29
CA THR A 557 64.18 -11.76 19.71
C THR A 557 63.34 -10.75 20.48
N LEU A 558 62.46 -11.26 21.31
CA LEU A 558 61.70 -10.51 22.30
C LEU A 558 62.59 -10.22 23.51
N THR A 559 62.53 -8.99 24.02
CA THR A 559 63.18 -8.58 25.27
C THR A 559 62.14 -7.95 26.20
N LEU A 560 61.93 -8.54 27.38
CA LEU A 560 61.16 -7.94 28.45
C LEU A 560 62.10 -7.45 29.55
N THR A 561 62.05 -6.16 29.86
CA THR A 561 62.79 -5.58 30.99
C THR A 561 62.31 -6.18 32.32
N ALA A 562 63.19 -6.24 33.32
CA ALA A 562 62.83 -6.72 34.66
C ALA A 562 61.56 -6.01 35.17
N GLY A 563 60.62 -6.78 35.74
CA GLY A 563 59.32 -6.29 36.20
C GLY A 563 58.19 -6.29 35.15
N ALA A 564 58.47 -6.38 33.85
CA ALA A 564 57.44 -6.44 32.82
C ALA A 564 56.78 -7.82 32.75
N THR A 565 55.46 -7.88 32.54
CA THR A 565 54.68 -9.13 32.49
C THR A 565 53.97 -9.37 31.17
N THR A 566 53.86 -8.37 30.29
CA THR A 566 53.10 -8.48 29.04
C THR A 566 53.82 -7.78 27.90
N GLY A 567 53.41 -8.08 26.67
CA GLY A 567 53.74 -7.29 25.50
C GLY A 567 53.15 -7.88 24.22
N ASN A 568 53.59 -7.38 23.08
CA ASN A 568 53.08 -7.77 21.76
C ASN A 568 54.21 -8.07 20.77
N ILE A 569 54.00 -9.09 19.94
CA ILE A 569 54.71 -9.22 18.66
C ILE A 569 53.78 -8.64 17.61
N THR A 570 54.16 -7.53 16.98
CA THR A 570 53.33 -6.88 15.97
C THR A 570 53.65 -7.43 14.58
N ILE A 571 52.67 -8.06 13.94
CA ILE A 571 52.69 -8.27 12.49
C ILE A 571 52.43 -6.91 11.85
N ALA A 572 53.50 -6.23 11.43
CA ALA A 572 53.43 -4.93 10.79
C ALA A 572 53.24 -5.06 9.28
N SER A 573 52.57 -4.06 8.69
CA SER A 573 52.35 -3.94 7.24
C SER A 573 51.73 -5.19 6.64
N ILE A 574 50.60 -5.62 7.19
CA ILE A 574 49.69 -6.53 6.47
C ILE A 574 49.21 -5.75 5.24
N ILE A 575 49.39 -6.33 4.07
CA ILE A 575 49.13 -5.68 2.78
C ILE A 575 47.69 -6.00 2.38
N ASP A 576 46.93 -4.94 2.09
CA ASP A 576 45.58 -4.99 1.51
C ASP A 576 45.78 -4.80 0.02
N ASP A 577 45.69 -5.87 -0.77
CA ASP A 577 45.86 -5.78 -2.21
C ASP A 577 44.53 -5.89 -2.98
N VAL A 578 44.55 -6.37 -4.22
CA VAL A 578 43.35 -6.44 -5.08
C VAL A 578 43.18 -7.83 -5.72
N PHE A 579 44.03 -8.78 -5.34
CA PHE A 579 43.99 -10.14 -5.82
C PHE A 579 43.11 -10.96 -4.87
N ASP A 580 42.13 -11.69 -5.42
CA ASP A 580 41.33 -12.63 -4.62
C ASP A 580 42.13 -13.92 -4.40
N GLU A 581 42.72 -14.01 -3.23
CA GLU A 581 43.55 -15.08 -2.72
C GLU A 581 42.78 -15.95 -1.69
N GLY A 582 43.37 -17.07 -1.29
CA GLY A 582 42.82 -17.88 -0.20
C GLY A 582 43.18 -17.27 1.15
N ASN A 583 42.45 -17.60 2.22
CA ASN A 583 42.90 -17.24 3.56
C ASN A 583 44.31 -17.80 3.84
N GLU A 584 45.22 -16.94 4.24
CA GLU A 584 46.61 -17.29 4.50
C GLU A 584 46.96 -17.19 5.98
N THR A 585 48.12 -17.72 6.39
CA THR A 585 48.51 -17.79 7.80
C THR A 585 49.91 -17.26 8.04
N VAL A 586 50.09 -16.53 9.13
CA VAL A 586 51.36 -16.15 9.74
C VAL A 586 51.47 -16.87 11.09
N VAL A 587 52.40 -17.80 11.20
CA VAL A 587 52.64 -18.60 12.41
C VAL A 587 53.89 -18.09 13.12
N VAL A 588 53.73 -17.54 14.31
CA VAL A 588 54.85 -17.08 15.15
C VAL A 588 55.10 -18.08 16.27
N THR A 589 56.31 -18.62 16.37
CA THR A 589 56.69 -19.63 17.38
C THR A 589 57.81 -19.12 18.28
N LEU A 590 57.57 -19.11 19.59
CA LEU A 590 58.54 -18.77 20.63
C LEU A 590 59.53 -19.92 20.87
N SER A 591 60.80 -19.57 21.09
CA SER A 591 61.91 -20.50 21.30
C SER A 591 63.01 -19.88 22.16
N ASN A 592 63.94 -20.71 22.63
CA ASN A 592 65.13 -20.29 23.38
C ASN A 592 64.89 -19.27 24.52
N PRO A 593 63.91 -19.45 25.42
CA PRO A 593 63.68 -18.49 26.50
C PRO A 593 64.87 -18.48 27.47
N ASN A 594 65.31 -17.29 27.86
CA ASN A 594 66.30 -17.05 28.90
C ASN A 594 65.64 -16.32 30.08
N ASN A 595 65.92 -16.77 31.31
CA ASN A 595 65.22 -16.34 32.54
C ASN A 595 63.68 -16.51 32.50
N ALA A 596 63.19 -17.35 31.59
CA ALA A 596 61.79 -17.78 31.46
C ALA A 596 61.77 -19.24 30.98
N THR A 597 60.60 -19.87 31.01
CA THR A 597 60.32 -21.15 30.34
C THR A 597 59.18 -20.97 29.35
N LEU A 598 59.07 -21.79 28.30
CA LEU A 598 57.91 -21.69 27.39
C LEU A 598 56.68 -22.28 28.07
N GLY A 599 55.56 -21.56 28.03
CA GLY A 599 54.26 -22.07 28.43
C GLY A 599 53.62 -22.95 27.34
N THR A 600 52.32 -23.24 27.51
CA THR A 600 51.55 -24.12 26.62
C THR A 600 51.40 -23.53 25.21
N ASN A 601 50.97 -22.27 25.10
CA ASN A 601 50.79 -21.56 23.83
C ASN A 601 52.12 -20.96 23.34
N LYS A 602 53.06 -21.83 22.96
CA LYS A 602 54.36 -21.41 22.41
C LYS A 602 54.32 -20.98 20.93
N ALA A 603 53.21 -21.20 20.24
CA ALA A 603 53.00 -20.76 18.87
C ALA A 603 51.65 -20.05 18.75
N HIS A 604 51.60 -19.00 17.93
CA HIS A 604 50.38 -18.28 17.58
C HIS A 604 50.19 -18.31 16.07
N THR A 605 49.01 -18.70 15.61
CA THR A 605 48.64 -18.65 14.18
C THR A 605 47.72 -17.46 13.93
N TYR A 606 48.20 -16.47 13.19
CA TYR A 606 47.37 -15.36 12.70
C TYR A 606 46.87 -15.68 11.30
N THR A 607 45.56 -15.77 11.08
CA THR A 607 44.97 -15.96 9.75
C THR A 607 44.64 -14.60 9.12
N ILE A 608 45.27 -14.30 7.99
CA ILE A 608 44.91 -13.17 7.13
C ILE A 608 43.74 -13.64 6.26
N THR A 609 42.59 -12.97 6.35
CA THR A 609 41.42 -13.30 5.54
C THR A 609 41.33 -12.35 4.35
N ASP A 610 41.21 -12.91 3.15
CA ASP A 610 41.07 -12.15 1.91
C ASP A 610 39.76 -11.35 1.90
N ASN A 611 39.79 -10.11 1.38
CA ASN A 611 38.59 -9.27 1.24
C ASN A 611 38.26 -8.83 -0.19
N ASP A 612 38.82 -9.47 -1.21
CA ASP A 612 38.86 -8.97 -2.58
C ASP A 612 38.14 -9.85 -3.62
N ALA A 613 37.24 -10.74 -3.14
CA ALA A 613 36.38 -11.59 -3.97
C ALA A 613 35.75 -10.83 -5.16
N PRO A 614 35.97 -11.28 -6.42
CA PRO A 614 35.56 -10.53 -7.60
C PRO A 614 34.03 -10.48 -7.76
N THR A 615 33.53 -9.45 -8.43
CA THR A 615 32.12 -9.36 -8.81
C THR A 615 31.89 -9.97 -10.20
N ILE A 616 30.81 -10.74 -10.39
CA ILE A 616 30.38 -11.24 -11.72
C ILE A 616 29.15 -10.50 -12.23
N ALA A 617 29.18 -10.07 -13.48
CA ALA A 617 28.02 -9.44 -14.14
C ALA A 617 27.99 -9.77 -15.64
N PHE A 618 26.81 -9.71 -16.24
CA PHE A 618 26.68 -9.66 -17.70
C PHE A 618 27.24 -8.35 -18.24
N ASN A 619 27.89 -8.42 -19.40
CA ASN A 619 28.50 -7.25 -20.05
C ASN A 619 27.43 -6.25 -20.51
N ASP A 620 26.32 -6.78 -21.03
CA ASP A 620 25.16 -6.03 -21.49
C ASP A 620 23.90 -6.51 -20.75
N ALA A 621 22.93 -5.63 -20.52
CA ALA A 621 21.65 -6.01 -19.88
C ALA A 621 20.68 -6.66 -20.87
N SER A 622 20.89 -6.43 -22.18
CA SER A 622 20.09 -7.03 -23.23
C SER A 622 20.85 -7.15 -24.54
N SER A 623 20.37 -8.04 -25.40
CA SER A 623 20.76 -8.14 -26.80
C SER A 623 19.61 -8.75 -27.61
N SER A 624 19.71 -8.75 -28.92
CA SER A 624 18.66 -9.30 -29.79
C SER A 624 19.24 -9.87 -31.08
N GLY A 625 18.47 -10.76 -31.71
CA GLY A 625 18.79 -11.31 -33.02
C GLY A 625 17.58 -12.02 -33.62
N LEU A 626 17.56 -12.14 -34.95
CA LEU A 626 16.50 -12.87 -35.67
C LEU A 626 16.47 -14.33 -35.23
N GLU A 627 15.32 -14.98 -35.23
CA GLU A 627 15.19 -16.42 -34.93
C GLU A 627 16.05 -17.31 -35.87
N SER A 628 16.30 -16.87 -37.11
CA SER A 628 17.27 -17.47 -38.02
C SER A 628 18.72 -17.51 -37.52
N VAL A 629 19.07 -16.77 -36.46
CA VAL A 629 20.37 -16.87 -35.80
C VAL A 629 20.38 -18.08 -34.87
N ARG A 630 20.92 -19.20 -35.36
CA ARG A 630 20.89 -20.50 -34.64
C ARG A 630 21.44 -20.51 -33.20
N SER A 631 22.20 -19.49 -32.79
CA SER A 631 22.77 -19.42 -31.44
C SER A 631 23.12 -18.00 -31.02
N ALA A 632 23.08 -17.72 -29.72
CA ALA A 632 23.50 -16.45 -29.14
C ALA A 632 24.38 -16.63 -27.90
N ASN A 633 25.35 -15.72 -27.71
CA ASN A 633 26.25 -15.71 -26.57
C ASN A 633 25.92 -14.54 -25.64
N LEU A 634 25.64 -14.84 -24.38
CA LEU A 634 25.44 -13.85 -23.33
C LEU A 634 26.74 -13.73 -22.55
N ALA A 635 27.52 -12.70 -22.89
CA ALA A 635 28.84 -12.50 -22.31
C ALA A 635 28.75 -11.98 -20.86
N TYR A 636 29.58 -12.53 -19.98
CA TYR A 636 29.76 -12.08 -18.61
C TYR A 636 31.25 -11.88 -18.31
N THR A 637 31.53 -11.06 -17.30
CA THR A 637 32.89 -10.73 -16.85
C THR A 637 32.98 -10.74 -15.33
N LEU A 638 34.10 -11.21 -14.79
CA LEU A 638 34.54 -10.98 -13.41
C LEU A 638 35.34 -9.69 -13.32
N SER A 639 35.14 -8.89 -12.27
CA SER A 639 35.86 -7.61 -12.09
C SER A 639 37.37 -7.78 -11.88
N ALA A 640 37.81 -8.94 -11.40
CA ALA A 640 39.20 -9.34 -11.26
C ALA A 640 39.32 -10.86 -11.43
N ALA A 641 40.54 -11.36 -11.62
CA ALA A 641 40.79 -12.80 -11.66
C ALA A 641 40.77 -13.37 -10.23
N SER A 642 40.01 -14.45 -10.01
CA SER A 642 40.07 -15.23 -8.76
C SER A 642 41.18 -16.26 -8.84
N SER A 643 41.94 -16.46 -7.75
CA SER A 643 42.86 -17.60 -7.62
C SER A 643 42.14 -18.95 -7.43
N ARG A 644 40.82 -18.92 -7.23
CA ARG A 644 39.94 -20.06 -6.96
C ARG A 644 38.95 -20.25 -8.10
N GLU A 645 38.32 -21.42 -8.14
CA GLU A 645 37.22 -21.66 -9.08
C GLU A 645 35.99 -20.86 -8.65
N VAL A 646 35.40 -20.10 -9.57
CA VAL A 646 34.16 -19.37 -9.34
C VAL A 646 32.99 -20.16 -9.91
N THR A 647 31.97 -20.40 -9.10
CA THR A 647 30.73 -21.04 -9.58
C THR A 647 29.54 -20.12 -9.39
N VAL A 648 28.63 -20.06 -10.37
CA VAL A 648 27.47 -19.15 -10.35
C VAL A 648 26.28 -19.86 -10.97
N ASN A 649 25.16 -19.93 -10.26
CA ASN A 649 23.94 -20.50 -10.85
C ASN A 649 23.26 -19.48 -11.76
N TYR A 650 22.60 -19.95 -12.81
CA TYR A 650 21.73 -19.12 -13.62
C TYR A 650 20.37 -19.79 -13.85
N ALA A 651 19.32 -18.97 -13.81
CA ALA A 651 17.96 -19.36 -14.13
C ALA A 651 17.52 -18.72 -15.45
N VAL A 652 16.71 -19.45 -16.22
CA VAL A 652 16.22 -19.06 -17.53
C VAL A 652 14.69 -18.95 -17.47
N THR A 653 14.18 -17.78 -17.81
CA THR A 653 12.76 -17.45 -17.91
C THR A 653 12.53 -16.61 -19.17
N GLY A 654 11.38 -15.97 -19.31
CA GLY A 654 11.08 -15.09 -20.44
C GLY A 654 9.69 -15.35 -21.01
N THR A 655 9.40 -14.77 -22.16
CA THR A 655 8.16 -15.02 -22.91
C THR A 655 8.33 -16.16 -23.92
N ALA A 656 9.55 -16.39 -24.41
CA ALA A 656 9.84 -17.49 -25.32
C ALA A 656 9.66 -18.84 -24.63
N THR A 657 9.15 -19.82 -25.36
CA THR A 657 8.94 -21.19 -24.94
C THR A 657 10.21 -22.03 -25.14
N GLY A 658 10.80 -22.44 -24.02
CA GLY A 658 11.97 -23.32 -24.03
C GLY A 658 11.66 -24.76 -24.47
N SER A 659 12.63 -25.67 -24.32
CA SER A 659 12.52 -27.10 -24.71
C SER A 659 12.41 -27.36 -26.22
N GLY A 660 12.87 -26.42 -27.04
CA GLY A 660 12.98 -26.60 -28.49
C GLY A 660 11.74 -26.18 -29.29
N THR A 661 10.84 -25.39 -28.70
CA THR A 661 9.91 -24.56 -29.47
C THR A 661 10.69 -23.37 -30.03
N ASP A 662 11.13 -22.44 -29.17
CA ASP A 662 11.83 -21.22 -29.63
C ASP A 662 13.33 -21.28 -29.30
N TYR A 663 13.67 -21.96 -28.18
CA TYR A 663 15.05 -22.16 -27.76
C TYR A 663 15.25 -23.39 -26.85
N THR A 664 16.49 -23.82 -26.63
CA THR A 664 16.81 -25.03 -25.82
C THR A 664 17.59 -24.78 -24.52
N LEU A 665 17.98 -23.55 -24.20
CA LEU A 665 18.75 -23.23 -22.99
C LEU A 665 17.93 -23.56 -21.72
N ILE A 666 18.56 -24.22 -20.75
CA ILE A 666 17.96 -24.57 -19.45
C ILE A 666 18.75 -23.94 -18.30
N ASN A 667 18.15 -23.90 -17.11
CA ASN A 667 18.83 -23.53 -15.87
C ASN A 667 20.12 -24.33 -15.69
N GLY A 668 21.16 -23.69 -15.18
CA GLY A 668 22.46 -24.33 -15.03
C GLY A 668 23.39 -23.64 -14.05
N THR A 669 24.63 -24.11 -14.02
CA THR A 669 25.70 -23.54 -13.22
C THR A 669 26.86 -23.21 -14.15
N LEU A 670 27.32 -21.97 -14.07
CA LEU A 670 28.54 -21.48 -14.66
C LEU A 670 29.72 -21.87 -13.76
N THR A 671 30.80 -22.36 -14.36
CA THR A 671 32.08 -22.62 -13.70
C THR A 671 33.19 -21.87 -14.43
N LEU A 672 33.88 -20.96 -13.75
CA LEU A 672 35.07 -20.30 -14.23
C LEU A 672 36.29 -20.89 -13.50
N ALA A 673 37.23 -21.44 -14.25
CA ALA A 673 38.49 -21.91 -13.67
C ALA A 673 39.29 -20.75 -13.06
N ALA A 674 40.11 -21.05 -12.04
CA ALA A 674 41.02 -20.08 -11.44
C ALA A 674 41.82 -19.32 -12.52
N GLY A 675 41.87 -17.99 -12.38
CA GLY A 675 42.52 -17.07 -13.30
C GLY A 675 41.66 -16.59 -14.49
N ALA A 676 40.50 -17.21 -14.75
CA ALA A 676 39.61 -16.77 -15.83
C ALA A 676 38.80 -15.53 -15.42
N THR A 677 38.60 -14.59 -16.34
CA THR A 677 37.86 -13.33 -16.07
C THR A 677 36.64 -13.13 -16.95
N THR A 678 36.44 -13.92 -18.00
CA THR A 678 35.34 -13.74 -18.96
C THR A 678 34.76 -15.08 -19.40
N GLY A 679 33.51 -15.08 -19.86
CA GLY A 679 32.97 -16.18 -20.63
C GLY A 679 31.54 -15.91 -21.09
N ASN A 680 30.86 -16.97 -21.55
CA ASN A 680 29.58 -16.85 -22.25
C ASN A 680 28.58 -17.88 -21.71
N ILE A 681 27.35 -17.46 -21.41
CA ILE A 681 26.21 -18.39 -21.38
C ILE A 681 25.70 -18.48 -22.81
N THR A 682 25.68 -19.68 -23.39
CA THR A 682 25.32 -19.87 -24.81
C THR A 682 23.90 -20.40 -24.94
N ILE A 683 23.02 -19.64 -25.59
CA ILE A 683 21.76 -20.17 -26.12
C ILE A 683 22.14 -20.94 -27.39
N ALA A 684 22.38 -22.25 -27.24
CA ALA A 684 23.01 -23.06 -28.29
C ALA A 684 22.09 -23.38 -29.48
N SER A 685 20.78 -23.32 -29.27
CA SER A 685 19.76 -23.52 -30.30
C SER A 685 18.68 -22.47 -30.08
N ILE A 686 18.63 -21.51 -30.98
CA ILE A 686 17.44 -20.70 -31.29
C ILE A 686 16.82 -21.37 -32.51
N ILE A 687 15.52 -21.61 -32.46
CA ILE A 687 14.78 -22.31 -33.51
C ILE A 687 14.22 -21.26 -34.47
N ASP A 688 14.43 -21.50 -35.76
CA ASP A 688 13.91 -20.72 -36.88
C ASP A 688 12.79 -21.59 -37.45
N ASP A 689 11.55 -21.12 -37.40
CA ASP A 689 10.43 -21.86 -37.95
C ASP A 689 9.77 -21.18 -39.15
N ALA A 690 8.44 -21.19 -39.24
CA ALA A 690 7.69 -20.56 -40.32
C ALA A 690 6.40 -19.89 -39.80
N LEU A 691 6.27 -19.77 -38.47
CA LEU A 691 5.14 -19.20 -37.80
C LEU A 691 5.42 -17.72 -37.53
N ASP A 692 4.50 -16.85 -37.92
CA ASP A 692 4.60 -15.44 -37.61
C ASP A 692 4.20 -15.19 -36.15
N GLU A 693 5.20 -15.11 -35.29
CA GLU A 693 5.08 -14.89 -33.85
C GLU A 693 5.40 -13.44 -33.46
N SER A 694 5.04 -13.01 -32.25
CA SER A 694 5.54 -11.74 -31.72
C SER A 694 6.99 -11.90 -31.28
N ASP A 695 7.80 -10.85 -31.34
CA ASP A 695 9.15 -10.87 -30.73
C ASP A 695 9.11 -11.41 -29.28
N GLU A 696 9.90 -12.44 -29.02
CA GLU A 696 9.91 -13.15 -27.75
C GLU A 696 11.22 -12.95 -26.99
N THR A 697 11.24 -13.30 -25.70
CA THR A 697 12.39 -13.04 -24.83
C THR A 697 12.86 -14.28 -24.09
N VAL A 698 14.18 -14.44 -24.00
CA VAL A 698 14.88 -15.36 -23.10
C VAL A 698 15.61 -14.53 -22.05
N VAL A 699 15.20 -14.62 -20.80
CA VAL A 699 15.74 -13.88 -19.67
C VAL A 699 16.62 -14.81 -18.83
N VAL A 700 17.91 -14.49 -18.72
CA VAL A 700 18.88 -15.25 -17.93
C VAL A 700 19.28 -14.44 -16.70
N THR A 701 19.14 -15.01 -15.50
CA THR A 701 19.47 -14.34 -14.24
C THR A 701 20.52 -15.12 -13.45
N LEU A 702 21.63 -14.46 -13.09
CA LEU A 702 22.70 -14.98 -12.25
C LEU A 702 22.29 -14.99 -10.77
N SER A 703 22.69 -16.02 -10.04
CA SER A 703 22.36 -16.22 -8.62
C SER A 703 23.39 -17.11 -7.92
N ASN A 704 23.44 -17.03 -6.59
CA ASN A 704 24.25 -17.91 -5.74
C ASN A 704 25.72 -18.06 -6.19
N PRO A 705 26.48 -16.97 -6.38
CA PRO A 705 27.90 -17.09 -6.69
C PRO A 705 28.69 -17.65 -5.49
N ASP A 706 29.69 -18.48 -5.77
CA ASP A 706 30.72 -18.95 -4.83
C ASP A 706 32.10 -18.44 -5.29
N ASN A 707 32.91 -17.94 -4.35
CA ASN A 707 34.19 -17.25 -4.59
C ASN A 707 34.07 -16.00 -5.50
N ALA A 708 32.86 -15.45 -5.59
CA ALA A 708 32.56 -14.18 -6.24
C ALA A 708 31.32 -13.58 -5.58
N THR A 709 31.05 -12.31 -5.89
CA THR A 709 29.81 -11.64 -5.53
C THR A 709 29.04 -11.23 -6.80
N LEU A 710 27.75 -10.98 -6.71
CA LEU A 710 26.98 -10.49 -7.86
C LEU A 710 27.31 -9.01 -8.09
N GLY A 711 27.67 -8.66 -9.33
CA GLY A 711 27.85 -7.28 -9.76
C GLY A 711 26.51 -6.59 -10.06
N THR A 712 26.57 -5.47 -10.78
CA THR A 712 25.38 -4.62 -11.02
C THR A 712 24.38 -5.23 -11.99
N ASN A 713 24.85 -5.96 -13.00
CA ASN A 713 24.03 -6.47 -14.09
C ASN A 713 23.88 -7.99 -13.98
N THR A 714 22.94 -8.42 -13.14
CA THR A 714 22.72 -9.84 -12.82
C THR A 714 21.72 -10.52 -13.76
N THR A 715 21.03 -9.77 -14.60
CA THR A 715 20.02 -10.27 -15.53
C THR A 715 20.36 -9.83 -16.95
N HIS A 716 20.25 -10.75 -17.91
CA HIS A 716 20.35 -10.47 -19.34
C HIS A 716 19.07 -10.89 -20.05
N THR A 717 18.49 -10.00 -20.85
CA THR A 717 17.34 -10.30 -21.71
C THR A 717 17.78 -10.41 -23.17
N TYR A 718 17.69 -11.61 -23.74
CA TYR A 718 17.88 -11.84 -25.17
C TYR A 718 16.52 -11.83 -25.89
N THR A 719 16.31 -10.92 -26.83
CA THR A 719 15.09 -10.89 -27.66
C THR A 719 15.29 -11.69 -28.95
N ILE A 720 14.47 -12.70 -29.16
CA ILE A 720 14.34 -13.43 -30.41
C ILE A 720 13.38 -12.63 -31.29
N ILE A 721 13.89 -12.10 -32.39
CA ILE A 721 13.11 -11.27 -33.33
C ILE A 721 12.53 -12.19 -34.40
N ASN A 722 11.21 -12.16 -34.57
CA ASN A 722 10.52 -12.95 -35.58
C ASN A 722 10.89 -12.44 -37.00
N ASN A 723 11.12 -13.36 -37.94
CA ASN A 723 11.45 -13.06 -39.33
C ASN A 723 10.44 -13.62 -40.37
N ASP A 724 9.33 -14.18 -39.91
CA ASP A 724 8.32 -14.86 -40.72
C ASP A 724 7.04 -14.02 -40.98
N GLU A 725 7.15 -12.69 -40.91
CA GLU A 725 6.05 -11.77 -41.23
C GLU A 725 5.42 -12.10 -42.60
N PRO A 726 4.10 -12.38 -42.66
CA PRO A 726 3.50 -12.93 -43.87
C PRO A 726 3.28 -11.87 -44.96
N THR A 727 3.12 -12.30 -46.21
CA THR A 727 2.77 -11.43 -47.34
C THR A 727 1.29 -11.51 -47.66
N ILE A 728 0.64 -10.38 -48.00
CA ILE A 728 -0.75 -10.33 -48.46
C ILE A 728 -0.85 -9.95 -49.94
N ALA A 729 -1.64 -10.70 -50.70
CA ALA A 729 -1.89 -10.42 -52.12
C ALA A 729 -3.31 -10.82 -52.52
N PHE A 730 -3.83 -10.23 -53.60
CA PHE A 730 -5.03 -10.75 -54.24
C PHE A 730 -4.76 -12.10 -54.90
N ASP A 731 -5.75 -13.00 -54.88
CA ASP A 731 -5.61 -14.34 -55.44
C ASP A 731 -5.51 -14.32 -56.98
N ASN A 732 -6.09 -13.30 -57.61
CA ASN A 732 -6.09 -13.10 -59.06
C ASN A 732 -5.86 -11.62 -59.37
N ASP A 733 -5.24 -11.28 -60.51
CA ASP A 733 -5.00 -9.90 -60.93
C ASP A 733 -6.28 -9.23 -61.49
N SER A 734 -7.22 -10.04 -61.96
CA SER A 734 -8.47 -9.55 -62.56
C SER A 734 -9.61 -10.55 -62.47
N SER A 735 -10.83 -10.04 -62.52
CA SER A 735 -12.06 -10.82 -62.75
C SER A 735 -13.10 -9.96 -63.46
N SER A 736 -14.24 -10.55 -63.85
CA SER A 736 -15.29 -9.84 -64.59
C SER A 736 -16.67 -10.42 -64.31
N GLY A 737 -17.70 -9.60 -64.43
CA GLY A 737 -19.10 -10.03 -64.38
C GLY A 737 -20.02 -8.99 -65.02
N ALA A 738 -21.22 -9.44 -65.41
CA ALA A 738 -22.24 -8.54 -65.95
C ALA A 738 -22.71 -7.53 -64.89
N GLU A 739 -23.17 -6.36 -65.30
CA GLU A 739 -23.76 -5.35 -64.39
C GLU A 739 -24.99 -5.88 -63.61
N SER A 740 -25.75 -6.82 -64.20
CA SER A 740 -26.75 -7.64 -63.48
C SER A 740 -26.22 -8.51 -62.32
N THR A 741 -24.90 -8.61 -62.18
CA THR A 741 -24.26 -9.29 -61.04
C THR A 741 -24.26 -8.35 -59.85
N ASN A 742 -25.32 -8.36 -59.04
CA ASN A 742 -25.50 -7.43 -57.90
C ASN A 742 -24.26 -7.24 -56.99
N SER A 743 -23.37 -8.23 -56.85
CA SER A 743 -22.15 -8.11 -56.04
C SER A 743 -21.01 -8.99 -56.53
N ALA A 744 -19.78 -8.59 -56.20
CA ALA A 744 -18.57 -9.33 -56.52
C ALA A 744 -17.59 -9.36 -55.35
N ASN A 745 -16.86 -10.48 -55.20
CA ASN A 745 -15.85 -10.65 -54.16
C ASN A 745 -14.46 -10.69 -54.79
N LEU A 746 -13.57 -9.84 -54.30
CA LEU A 746 -12.16 -9.82 -54.67
C LEU A 746 -11.38 -10.54 -53.57
N ALA A 747 -11.05 -11.81 -53.83
CA ALA A 747 -10.39 -12.67 -52.84
C ALA A 747 -8.91 -12.29 -52.68
N TYR A 748 -8.43 -12.31 -51.44
CA TYR A 748 -7.04 -12.10 -51.07
C TYR A 748 -6.60 -13.15 -50.05
N THR A 749 -5.30 -13.43 -50.06
CA THR A 749 -4.66 -14.44 -49.22
C THR A 749 -3.40 -13.88 -48.56
N LEU A 750 -3.20 -14.29 -47.31
CA LEU A 750 -2.00 -14.12 -46.50
C LEU A 750 -1.12 -15.38 -46.65
N SER A 751 0.18 -15.25 -46.89
CA SER A 751 1.06 -16.38 -47.23
C SER A 751 1.25 -17.40 -46.10
N ALA A 752 1.07 -16.96 -44.85
CA ALA A 752 1.04 -17.78 -43.65
C ALA A 752 0.05 -17.14 -42.66
N ALA A 753 -0.35 -17.89 -41.62
CA ALA A 753 -1.19 -17.34 -40.57
C ALA A 753 -0.35 -16.44 -39.66
N SER A 754 -0.82 -15.22 -39.40
CA SER A 754 -0.24 -14.33 -38.38
C SER A 754 -0.82 -14.64 -37.00
N SER A 755 0.00 -14.64 -35.95
CA SER A 755 -0.48 -14.63 -34.56
C SER A 755 -1.08 -13.28 -34.14
N GLN A 756 -0.91 -12.25 -34.97
CA GLN A 756 -1.37 -10.89 -34.75
C GLN A 756 -2.52 -10.51 -35.71
N GLU A 757 -3.22 -9.43 -35.41
CA GLU A 757 -4.20 -8.86 -36.35
C GLU A 757 -3.47 -8.17 -37.51
N VAL A 758 -3.85 -8.51 -38.74
CA VAL A 758 -3.29 -7.90 -39.96
C VAL A 758 -4.29 -6.87 -40.49
N THR A 759 -3.82 -5.63 -40.70
CA THR A 759 -4.64 -4.57 -41.30
C THR A 759 -3.98 -4.05 -42.58
N VAL A 760 -4.77 -3.85 -43.63
CA VAL A 760 -4.25 -3.38 -44.94
C VAL A 760 -5.23 -2.37 -45.52
N ASP A 761 -4.75 -1.20 -45.90
CA ASP A 761 -5.57 -0.21 -46.58
C ASP A 761 -5.78 -0.62 -48.04
N TYR A 762 -6.95 -0.28 -48.60
CA TYR A 762 -7.19 -0.40 -50.03
C TYR A 762 -7.82 0.87 -50.61
N ALA A 763 -7.35 1.22 -51.81
CA ALA A 763 -7.88 2.31 -52.61
C ALA A 763 -8.65 1.77 -53.82
N VAL A 764 -9.74 2.43 -54.17
CA VAL A 764 -10.64 2.06 -55.26
C VAL A 764 -10.56 3.12 -56.35
N THR A 765 -10.24 2.70 -57.56
CA THR A 765 -10.10 3.53 -58.77
C THR A 765 -10.69 2.77 -59.96
N GLY A 766 -10.45 3.21 -61.19
CA GLY A 766 -10.90 2.52 -62.41
C GLY A 766 -11.60 3.47 -63.37
N THR A 767 -12.26 2.91 -64.38
CA THR A 767 -13.06 3.68 -65.34
C THR A 767 -14.52 3.78 -64.94
N ALA A 768 -15.03 2.83 -64.13
CA ALA A 768 -16.39 2.87 -63.65
C ALA A 768 -16.60 4.00 -62.63
N THR A 769 -17.78 4.60 -62.65
CA THR A 769 -18.20 5.69 -61.75
C THR A 769 -18.78 5.12 -60.46
N GLY A 770 -18.06 5.33 -59.36
CA GLY A 770 -18.52 4.94 -58.02
C GLY A 770 -19.70 5.81 -57.51
N SER A 771 -20.04 5.64 -56.23
CA SER A 771 -21.16 6.36 -55.56
C SER A 771 -22.56 6.00 -56.06
N GLY A 772 -22.73 4.80 -56.63
CA GLY A 772 -24.03 4.26 -57.02
C GLY A 772 -24.49 4.60 -58.43
N THR A 773 -23.57 5.05 -59.30
CA THR A 773 -23.78 5.00 -60.75
C THR A 773 -23.55 3.58 -61.24
N ASP A 774 -22.30 3.07 -61.16
CA ASP A 774 -21.98 1.72 -61.62
C ASP A 774 -21.71 0.77 -60.43
N TYR A 775 -21.16 1.31 -59.33
CA TYR A 775 -20.88 0.57 -58.10
C TYR A 775 -20.82 1.45 -56.85
N THR A 776 -20.81 0.84 -55.65
CA THR A 776 -20.81 1.57 -54.35
C THR A 776 -19.57 1.40 -53.47
N LEU A 777 -18.63 0.52 -53.81
CA LEU A 777 -17.40 0.29 -53.03
C LEU A 777 -16.58 1.59 -52.91
N ILE A 778 -16.06 1.87 -51.72
CA ILE A 778 -15.21 3.03 -51.42
C ILE A 778 -13.86 2.56 -50.86
N ASN A 779 -12.88 3.47 -50.78
CA ASN A 779 -11.61 3.19 -50.08
C ASN A 779 -11.88 2.73 -48.64
N GLY A 780 -11.06 1.83 -48.13
CA GLY A 780 -11.21 1.30 -46.78
C GLY A 780 -9.97 0.59 -46.28
N THR A 781 -10.13 -0.11 -45.18
CA THR A 781 -9.10 -0.95 -44.57
C THR A 781 -9.70 -2.34 -44.36
N LEU A 782 -9.01 -3.38 -44.81
CA LEU A 782 -9.35 -4.76 -44.49
C LEU A 782 -8.64 -5.17 -43.19
N THR A 783 -9.29 -6.03 -42.41
CA THR A 783 -8.78 -6.56 -41.14
C THR A 783 -8.88 -8.08 -41.16
N LEU A 784 -7.75 -8.78 -41.01
CA LEU A 784 -7.72 -10.21 -40.75
C LEU A 784 -7.42 -10.41 -39.26
N THR A 785 -8.32 -11.08 -38.55
CA THR A 785 -8.08 -11.50 -37.16
C THR A 785 -6.93 -12.50 -37.10
N ALA A 786 -6.19 -12.53 -35.99
CA ALA A 786 -5.14 -13.51 -35.75
C ALA A 786 -5.56 -14.94 -36.14
N GLY A 787 -4.68 -15.64 -36.85
CA GLY A 787 -4.89 -16.99 -37.38
C GLY A 787 -5.62 -17.06 -38.73
N ALA A 788 -6.23 -15.98 -39.21
CA ALA A 788 -6.91 -15.98 -40.51
C ALA A 788 -5.91 -15.79 -41.67
N THR A 789 -6.12 -16.52 -42.76
CA THR A 789 -5.24 -16.50 -43.94
C THR A 789 -5.92 -16.03 -45.22
N THR A 790 -7.24 -15.88 -45.25
CA THR A 790 -7.99 -15.53 -46.47
C THR A 790 -9.10 -14.56 -46.17
N GLY A 791 -9.47 -13.73 -47.14
CA GLY A 791 -10.64 -12.87 -47.06
C GLY A 791 -11.07 -12.36 -48.43
N ASN A 792 -12.04 -11.45 -48.40
CA ASN A 792 -12.64 -10.87 -49.60
C ASN A 792 -12.97 -9.39 -49.40
N ILE A 793 -12.58 -8.56 -50.37
CA ILE A 793 -13.11 -7.21 -50.52
C ILE A 793 -14.37 -7.33 -51.38
N THR A 794 -15.53 -6.98 -50.82
CA THR A 794 -16.81 -7.13 -51.51
C THR A 794 -17.24 -5.83 -52.16
N ILE A 795 -17.38 -5.82 -53.49
CA ILE A 795 -18.18 -4.82 -54.20
C ILE A 795 -19.65 -5.18 -53.94
N ALA A 796 -20.25 -4.57 -52.92
CA ALA A 796 -21.55 -4.99 -52.39
C ALA A 796 -22.75 -4.65 -53.29
N SER A 797 -22.60 -3.61 -54.12
CA SER A 797 -23.59 -3.21 -55.12
C SER A 797 -22.87 -2.86 -56.41
N ILE A 798 -23.10 -3.68 -57.42
CA ILE A 798 -22.93 -3.34 -58.83
C ILE A 798 -24.34 -3.00 -59.33
N ILE A 799 -24.49 -1.92 -60.07
CA ILE A 799 -25.79 -1.39 -60.50
C ILE A 799 -26.06 -1.89 -61.91
N ASP A 800 -27.20 -2.57 -62.09
CA ASP A 800 -27.76 -2.99 -63.38
C ASP A 800 -28.68 -1.86 -63.84
N ASP A 801 -28.43 -1.27 -65.01
CA ASP A 801 -29.29 -0.24 -65.55
C ASP A 801 -30.02 -0.61 -66.86
N ALA A 802 -30.14 0.30 -67.82
CA ALA A 802 -30.80 0.05 -69.11
C ALA A 802 -30.08 0.78 -70.26
N PHE A 803 -28.91 1.35 -69.99
CA PHE A 803 -28.10 2.09 -70.94
C PHE A 803 -27.05 1.14 -71.53
N ASP A 804 -26.89 1.15 -72.86
CA ASP A 804 -25.78 0.42 -73.50
C ASP A 804 -24.49 1.21 -73.27
N GLU A 805 -23.61 0.66 -72.45
CA GLU A 805 -22.33 1.23 -72.07
C GLU A 805 -21.15 0.43 -72.64
N SER A 806 -19.95 0.96 -72.49
CA SER A 806 -18.73 0.17 -72.75
C SER A 806 -18.34 -0.55 -71.46
N ASN A 807 -17.73 -1.73 -71.55
CA ASN A 807 -17.22 -2.41 -70.35
C ASN A 807 -16.33 -1.47 -69.50
N GLU A 808 -16.64 -1.38 -68.22
CA GLU A 808 -15.97 -0.50 -67.27
C GLU A 808 -15.19 -1.29 -66.21
N THR A 809 -14.34 -0.62 -65.44
CA THR A 809 -13.43 -1.28 -64.50
C THR A 809 -13.48 -0.65 -63.11
N VAL A 810 -13.43 -1.50 -62.09
CA VAL A 810 -13.16 -1.16 -60.69
C VAL A 810 -11.80 -1.76 -60.32
N VAL A 811 -10.82 -0.92 -60.04
CA VAL A 811 -9.45 -1.30 -59.69
C VAL A 811 -9.24 -1.07 -58.19
N VAL A 812 -9.02 -2.15 -57.45
CA VAL A 812 -8.75 -2.11 -56.01
C VAL A 812 -7.26 -2.37 -55.76
N THR A 813 -6.58 -1.48 -55.07
CA THR A 813 -5.13 -1.57 -54.79
C THR A 813 -4.86 -1.60 -53.30
N LEU A 814 -4.13 -2.62 -52.83
CA LEU A 814 -3.67 -2.78 -51.43
C LEU A 814 -2.48 -1.86 -51.12
N SER A 815 -2.43 -1.33 -49.90
CA SER A 815 -1.40 -0.43 -49.41
C SER A 815 -1.29 -0.47 -47.88
N ASN A 816 -0.18 0.06 -47.34
CA ASN A 816 0.05 0.22 -45.89
C ASN A 816 -0.30 -1.02 -45.04
N PRO A 817 0.20 -2.23 -45.36
CA PRO A 817 -0.04 -3.38 -44.51
C PRO A 817 0.66 -3.21 -43.14
N ASN A 818 0.04 -3.72 -42.09
CA ASN A 818 0.58 -3.81 -40.74
C ASN A 818 0.53 -5.28 -40.28
N ASN A 819 1.62 -5.78 -39.69
CA ASN A 819 1.86 -7.20 -39.38
C ASN A 819 1.78 -8.12 -40.62
N ALA A 820 2.06 -7.54 -41.79
CA ALA A 820 2.20 -8.21 -43.06
C ALA A 820 2.98 -7.30 -44.00
N THR A 821 3.52 -7.88 -45.07
CA THR A 821 4.11 -7.15 -46.19
C THR A 821 3.25 -7.33 -47.45
N LEU A 822 3.38 -6.43 -48.42
CA LEU A 822 2.67 -6.59 -49.71
C LEU A 822 3.33 -7.72 -50.52
N GLY A 823 2.52 -8.67 -50.98
CA GLY A 823 2.94 -9.70 -51.92
C GLY A 823 3.06 -9.19 -53.35
N THR A 824 3.11 -10.11 -54.31
CA THR A 824 3.33 -9.77 -55.72
C THR A 824 2.12 -9.10 -56.38
N ASN A 825 0.91 -9.54 -56.03
CA ASN A 825 -0.33 -9.05 -56.63
C ASN A 825 -1.06 -8.07 -55.69
N THR A 826 -0.71 -6.79 -55.81
CA THR A 826 -1.24 -5.73 -54.94
C THR A 826 -2.46 -5.03 -55.52
N ALA A 827 -2.88 -5.34 -56.74
CA ALA A 827 -4.01 -4.68 -57.38
C ALA A 827 -4.91 -5.68 -58.11
N HIS A 828 -6.22 -5.58 -57.90
CA HIS A 828 -7.22 -6.38 -58.59
C HIS A 828 -8.09 -5.50 -59.49
N THR A 829 -8.25 -5.88 -60.75
CA THR A 829 -9.16 -5.22 -61.69
C THR A 829 -10.43 -6.04 -61.89
N TYR A 830 -11.56 -5.56 -61.40
CA TYR A 830 -12.88 -6.11 -61.70
C TYR A 830 -13.50 -5.39 -62.90
N THR A 831 -13.81 -6.11 -63.98
CA THR A 831 -14.47 -5.55 -65.17
C THR A 831 -15.97 -5.76 -65.09
N ILE A 832 -16.74 -4.68 -65.07
CA ILE A 832 -18.20 -4.68 -65.21
C ILE A 832 -18.49 -4.75 -66.70
N THR A 833 -19.16 -5.82 -67.15
CA THR A 833 -19.54 -5.98 -68.55
C THR A 833 -21.00 -5.57 -68.75
N ASP A 834 -21.23 -4.70 -69.72
CA ASP A 834 -22.58 -4.26 -70.10
C ASP A 834 -23.44 -5.45 -70.57
N ASN A 835 -24.71 -5.47 -70.17
CA ASN A 835 -25.69 -6.48 -70.60
C ASN A 835 -26.88 -5.89 -71.38
N ASP A 836 -26.88 -4.59 -71.67
CA ASP A 836 -27.98 -3.82 -72.24
C ASP A 836 -27.87 -3.56 -73.75
N VAL A 837 -27.11 -4.41 -74.45
CA VAL A 837 -26.98 -4.41 -75.92
C VAL A 837 -28.37 -4.27 -76.58
N PRO A 838 -28.61 -3.22 -77.40
CA PRO A 838 -29.93 -2.92 -77.92
C PRO A 838 -30.43 -4.00 -78.89
N THR A 839 -31.74 -4.06 -79.10
CA THR A 839 -32.38 -4.86 -80.16
C THR A 839 -32.84 -3.95 -81.29
N ILE A 840 -32.79 -4.39 -82.56
CA ILE A 840 -33.34 -3.68 -83.73
C ILE A 840 -34.44 -4.49 -84.40
N ALA A 841 -35.55 -3.83 -84.73
CA ALA A 841 -36.68 -4.44 -85.43
C ALA A 841 -37.39 -3.42 -86.33
N PHE A 842 -38.08 -3.92 -87.37
CA PHE A 842 -39.05 -3.11 -88.10
C PHE A 842 -40.25 -2.80 -87.21
N ASN A 843 -40.77 -1.57 -87.35
CA ASN A 843 -41.92 -1.12 -86.57
C ASN A 843 -43.18 -1.91 -86.94
N ASP A 844 -43.34 -2.20 -88.24
CA ASP A 844 -44.43 -3.00 -88.80
C ASP A 844 -43.86 -4.19 -89.56
N ALA A 845 -44.55 -5.34 -89.54
CA ALA A 845 -44.15 -6.53 -90.31
C ALA A 845 -44.51 -6.42 -91.81
N SER A 846 -45.43 -5.52 -92.16
CA SER A 846 -45.85 -5.31 -93.53
C SER A 846 -46.45 -3.93 -93.76
N SER A 847 -46.33 -3.43 -94.98
CA SER A 847 -47.05 -2.26 -95.46
C SER A 847 -47.36 -2.40 -96.95
N SER A 848 -48.17 -1.52 -97.52
CA SER A 848 -48.54 -1.60 -98.94
C SER A 848 -48.74 -0.22 -99.57
N GLY A 849 -48.62 -0.17 -100.89
CA GLY A 849 -48.91 1.00 -101.71
C GLY A 849 -49.20 0.60 -103.15
N THR A 850 -49.83 1.50 -103.90
CA THR A 850 -49.96 1.33 -105.36
C THR A 850 -48.61 1.59 -106.02
N GLU A 851 -48.35 1.03 -107.19
CA GLU A 851 -47.14 1.37 -107.98
C GLU A 851 -46.99 2.89 -108.26
N SER A 852 -48.11 3.65 -108.26
CA SER A 852 -48.08 5.12 -108.30
C SER A 852 -47.46 5.80 -107.06
N THR A 853 -47.22 5.05 -105.98
CA THR A 853 -46.52 5.55 -104.79
C THR A 853 -45.02 5.54 -105.04
N ASN A 854 -44.48 6.61 -105.64
CA ASN A 854 -43.07 6.70 -106.08
C ASN A 854 -41.99 6.22 -105.08
N SER A 855 -42.25 6.18 -103.78
CA SER A 855 -41.30 5.68 -102.77
C SER A 855 -42.01 5.16 -101.52
N ALA A 856 -41.37 4.24 -100.80
CA ALA A 856 -41.84 3.75 -99.50
C ALA A 856 -40.72 3.71 -98.45
N ASN A 857 -41.08 3.97 -97.19
CA ASN A 857 -40.16 3.91 -96.06
C ASN A 857 -40.53 2.73 -95.15
N LEU A 858 -39.56 1.87 -94.90
CA LEU A 858 -39.68 0.75 -93.97
C LEU A 858 -39.02 1.17 -92.66
N ALA A 859 -39.83 1.64 -91.71
CA ALA A 859 -39.33 2.17 -90.44
C ALA A 859 -38.83 1.06 -89.52
N TYR A 860 -37.71 1.31 -88.86
CA TYR A 860 -37.12 0.45 -87.83
C TYR A 860 -36.76 1.27 -86.59
N THR A 861 -36.70 0.61 -85.43
CA THR A 861 -36.25 1.20 -84.15
C THR A 861 -35.29 0.28 -83.42
N LEU A 862 -34.42 0.88 -82.61
CA LEU A 862 -33.66 0.21 -81.56
C LEU A 862 -34.44 0.27 -80.24
N SER A 863 -34.27 -0.73 -79.37
CA SER A 863 -34.89 -0.73 -78.03
C SER A 863 -34.33 0.34 -77.09
N THR A 864 -33.04 0.66 -77.23
CA THR A 864 -32.36 1.76 -76.53
C THR A 864 -31.28 2.36 -77.45
N ALA A 865 -30.74 3.52 -77.09
CA ALA A 865 -29.65 4.13 -77.85
C ALA A 865 -28.35 3.37 -77.58
N SER A 866 -27.62 2.99 -78.63
CA SER A 866 -26.26 2.46 -78.46
C SER A 866 -25.25 3.59 -78.35
N VAL A 867 -24.22 3.44 -77.50
CA VAL A 867 -23.05 4.34 -77.49
C VAL A 867 -22.05 4.02 -78.60
N ARG A 868 -22.28 2.93 -79.34
CA ARG A 868 -21.44 2.44 -80.42
C ARG A 868 -22.18 2.56 -81.76
N GLU A 869 -21.42 2.52 -82.85
CA GLU A 869 -22.02 2.42 -84.18
C GLU A 869 -22.69 1.05 -84.35
N VAL A 870 -23.94 1.03 -84.81
CA VAL A 870 -24.71 -0.18 -85.07
C VAL A 870 -24.75 -0.46 -86.57
N THR A 871 -24.43 -1.69 -86.97
CA THR A 871 -24.55 -2.13 -88.37
C THR A 871 -25.43 -3.36 -88.51
N VAL A 872 -26.31 -3.37 -89.51
CA VAL A 872 -27.21 -4.49 -89.81
C VAL A 872 -27.32 -4.67 -91.32
N ASP A 873 -27.05 -5.85 -91.84
CA ASP A 873 -27.27 -6.13 -93.25
C ASP A 873 -28.76 -6.34 -93.52
N TYR A 874 -29.23 -5.92 -94.69
CA TYR A 874 -30.56 -6.26 -95.17
C TYR A 874 -30.50 -6.88 -96.56
N ALA A 875 -31.27 -7.95 -96.74
CA ALA A 875 -31.47 -8.62 -98.01
C ALA A 875 -32.87 -8.34 -98.54
N VAL A 876 -32.97 -8.13 -99.85
CA VAL A 876 -34.20 -7.80 -100.56
C VAL A 876 -34.59 -8.96 -101.47
N THR A 877 -35.81 -9.46 -101.29
CA THR A 877 -36.41 -10.59 -102.03
C THR A 877 -37.88 -10.28 -102.31
N GLY A 878 -38.68 -11.26 -102.73
CA GLY A 878 -40.12 -11.11 -102.96
C GLY A 878 -40.54 -11.54 -104.36
N THR A 879 -41.77 -11.21 -104.73
CA THR A 879 -42.31 -11.52 -106.08
C THR A 879 -42.14 -10.38 -107.07
N ALA A 880 -41.97 -9.13 -106.59
CA ALA A 880 -41.68 -7.99 -107.44
C ALA A 880 -40.24 -8.08 -107.98
N THR A 881 -40.05 -7.65 -109.21
CA THR A 881 -38.78 -7.64 -109.93
C THR A 881 -38.03 -6.34 -109.65
N GLY A 882 -36.84 -6.46 -109.03
CA GLY A 882 -35.99 -5.30 -108.75
C GLY A 882 -35.29 -4.74 -110.00
N SER A 883 -34.27 -3.91 -109.78
CA SER A 883 -33.45 -3.28 -110.84
C SER A 883 -34.20 -2.33 -111.78
N GLY A 884 -35.26 -1.70 -111.27
CA GLY A 884 -36.02 -0.67 -112.01
C GLY A 884 -37.09 -1.22 -112.94
N ILE A 885 -37.51 -2.48 -112.75
CA ILE A 885 -38.77 -3.00 -113.31
C ILE A 885 -39.90 -2.57 -112.38
N ASP A 886 -39.99 -3.13 -111.17
CA ASP A 886 -41.04 -2.76 -110.19
C ASP A 886 -40.50 -1.83 -109.09
N TYR A 887 -39.21 -1.99 -108.72
CA TYR A 887 -38.54 -1.16 -107.71
C TYR A 887 -37.01 -1.12 -107.86
N THR A 888 -36.32 -0.21 -107.16
CA THR A 888 -34.85 -0.02 -107.26
C THR A 888 -34.03 -0.41 -106.01
N LEU A 889 -34.66 -0.74 -104.88
CA LEU A 889 -33.95 -1.13 -103.66
C LEU A 889 -33.07 -2.37 -103.90
N SER A 890 -31.82 -2.32 -103.43
CA SER A 890 -30.86 -3.43 -103.51
C SER A 890 -30.50 -3.91 -102.11
N ASN A 891 -29.87 -5.08 -101.98
CA ASN A 891 -29.27 -5.50 -100.70
C ASN A 891 -28.29 -4.43 -100.21
N GLY A 892 -28.18 -4.25 -98.90
CA GLY A 892 -27.28 -3.26 -98.34
C GLY A 892 -27.00 -3.48 -96.86
N THR A 893 -26.25 -2.55 -96.28
CA THR A 893 -25.97 -2.48 -94.85
C THR A 893 -26.54 -1.18 -94.31
N LEU A 894 -27.32 -1.30 -93.25
CA LEU A 894 -27.79 -0.21 -92.44
C LEU A 894 -26.69 0.16 -91.43
N THR A 895 -26.33 1.44 -91.34
CA THR A 895 -25.36 1.97 -90.37
C THR A 895 -26.01 3.10 -89.56
N LEU A 896 -26.06 2.94 -88.24
CA LEU A 896 -26.55 3.95 -87.30
C LEU A 896 -25.37 4.47 -86.50
N ALA A 897 -25.17 5.79 -86.52
CA ALA A 897 -24.22 6.43 -85.62
C ALA A 897 -24.66 6.26 -84.15
N ALA A 898 -23.70 6.33 -83.24
CA ALA A 898 -23.96 6.31 -81.80
C ALA A 898 -25.05 7.32 -81.41
N GLY A 899 -25.96 6.90 -80.51
CA GLY A 899 -27.10 7.69 -80.05
C GLY A 899 -28.35 7.66 -80.93
N VAL A 900 -28.29 7.09 -82.14
CA VAL A 900 -29.44 7.01 -83.06
C VAL A 900 -30.31 5.80 -82.72
N THR A 901 -31.61 6.02 -82.51
CA THR A 901 -32.57 4.97 -82.09
C THR A 901 -33.58 4.56 -83.15
N ALA A 902 -33.64 5.25 -84.29
CA ALA A 902 -34.65 4.97 -85.32
C ALA A 902 -34.20 5.43 -86.70
N GLY A 903 -34.81 4.87 -87.74
CA GLY A 903 -34.64 5.32 -89.11
C GLY A 903 -35.49 4.51 -90.09
N ASN A 904 -35.21 4.65 -91.38
CA ASN A 904 -35.97 4.02 -92.45
C ASN A 904 -35.04 3.34 -93.45
N ILE A 905 -35.39 2.13 -93.90
CA ILE A 905 -34.90 1.60 -95.17
C ILE A 905 -35.85 2.12 -96.25
N THR A 906 -35.34 2.91 -97.19
CA THR A 906 -36.18 3.57 -98.20
C THR A 906 -36.13 2.80 -99.53
N ILE A 907 -37.29 2.31 -99.97
CA ILE A 907 -37.51 1.93 -101.37
C ILE A 907 -37.64 3.25 -102.15
N ALA A 908 -36.52 3.73 -102.70
CA ALA A 908 -36.40 5.07 -103.26
C ALA A 908 -37.23 5.28 -104.54
N SER A 909 -37.41 4.22 -105.32
CA SER A 909 -38.26 4.22 -106.51
C SER A 909 -39.11 2.95 -106.50
N ILE A 910 -40.42 3.14 -106.45
CA ILE A 910 -41.42 2.18 -106.91
C ILE A 910 -41.81 2.69 -108.31
N ILE A 911 -41.76 1.80 -109.30
CA ILE A 911 -41.94 2.17 -110.69
C ILE A 911 -43.42 2.06 -111.01
N ASN A 912 -44.02 3.17 -111.46
CA ASN A 912 -45.34 3.15 -112.07
C ASN A 912 -45.16 2.95 -113.56
N ASP A 913 -45.56 1.80 -114.08
CA ASP A 913 -45.46 1.54 -115.51
C ASP A 913 -46.82 1.61 -116.21
N SER A 914 -47.05 0.77 -117.21
CA SER A 914 -48.29 0.69 -117.99
C SER A 914 -48.64 -0.76 -118.33
N GLU A 915 -47.90 -1.70 -117.74
CA GLU A 915 -48.16 -3.12 -117.88
C GLU A 915 -49.40 -3.46 -117.03
N LEU A 916 -49.94 -4.65 -117.22
CA LEU A 916 -51.12 -5.08 -116.45
C LEU A 916 -50.68 -6.38 -115.81
N GLU A 917 -50.20 -6.28 -114.58
CA GLU A 917 -49.58 -7.37 -113.84
C GLU A 917 -50.66 -8.27 -113.25
N GLY A 918 -51.89 -7.77 -113.11
CA GLY A 918 -53.05 -8.55 -112.68
C GLY A 918 -53.00 -9.03 -111.23
N GLY A 919 -52.09 -8.50 -110.41
CA GLY A 919 -51.98 -8.90 -109.01
C GLY A 919 -51.07 -7.99 -108.22
N ALA A 920 -51.13 -8.12 -106.90
CA ALA A 920 -50.20 -7.43 -106.02
C ALA A 920 -48.88 -8.21 -105.93
N GLU A 921 -47.78 -7.50 -106.00
CA GLU A 921 -46.43 -8.04 -105.87
C GLU A 921 -45.78 -7.62 -104.55
N THR A 922 -44.69 -8.26 -104.16
CA THR A 922 -44.07 -8.05 -102.84
C THR A 922 -42.59 -7.76 -102.95
N VAL A 923 -42.12 -6.82 -102.12
CA VAL A 923 -40.72 -6.56 -101.79
C VAL A 923 -40.53 -6.95 -100.33
N ILE A 924 -39.76 -8.00 -100.07
CA ILE A 924 -39.49 -8.54 -98.74
C ILE A 924 -38.08 -8.13 -98.33
N VAL A 925 -37.96 -7.33 -97.27
CA VAL A 925 -36.69 -6.90 -96.70
C VAL A 925 -36.44 -7.64 -95.39
N THR A 926 -35.31 -8.34 -95.29
CA THR A 926 -34.93 -9.15 -94.13
C THR A 926 -33.64 -8.63 -93.52
N LEU A 927 -33.66 -8.29 -92.22
CA LEU A 927 -32.50 -7.90 -91.42
C LEU A 927 -31.65 -9.11 -91.03
N SER A 928 -30.33 -8.96 -91.07
CA SER A 928 -29.34 -10.01 -90.81
C SER A 928 -28.00 -9.42 -90.37
N ASN A 929 -27.08 -10.29 -89.91
CA ASN A 929 -25.72 -9.93 -89.52
C ASN A 929 -25.61 -8.67 -88.63
N PRO A 930 -26.33 -8.60 -87.49
CA PRO A 930 -26.26 -7.44 -86.62
C PRO A 930 -24.87 -7.32 -85.96
N SER A 931 -24.39 -6.09 -85.79
CA SER A 931 -23.21 -5.74 -84.99
C SER A 931 -23.56 -4.64 -84.00
N ASN A 932 -23.14 -4.82 -82.74
CA ASN A 932 -23.45 -3.94 -81.59
C ASN A 932 -24.95 -3.76 -81.31
N VAL A 933 -25.74 -4.70 -81.81
CA VAL A 933 -27.18 -4.79 -81.64
C VAL A 933 -27.55 -6.26 -81.77
N THR A 934 -28.73 -6.65 -81.30
CA THR A 934 -29.33 -7.96 -81.54
C THR A 934 -30.58 -7.81 -82.40
N LEU A 935 -30.94 -8.85 -83.15
CA LEU A 935 -32.18 -8.81 -83.94
C LEU A 935 -33.39 -8.97 -83.01
N GLY A 936 -34.34 -8.03 -83.09
CA GLY A 936 -35.60 -8.09 -82.38
C GLY A 936 -36.60 -9.06 -83.03
N THR A 937 -37.87 -8.92 -82.69
CA THR A 937 -38.92 -9.86 -83.12
C THR A 937 -39.32 -9.70 -84.59
N ASN A 938 -39.40 -8.46 -85.09
CA ASN A 938 -39.78 -8.16 -86.47
C ASN A 938 -38.54 -7.93 -87.34
N THR A 939 -37.91 -8.99 -87.81
CA THR A 939 -36.71 -8.92 -88.69
C THR A 939 -37.03 -8.91 -90.17
N VAL A 940 -38.29 -9.15 -90.54
CA VAL A 940 -38.76 -9.21 -91.93
C VAL A 940 -39.87 -8.20 -92.13
N HIS A 941 -39.75 -7.34 -93.14
CA HIS A 941 -40.80 -6.45 -93.60
C HIS A 941 -41.24 -6.84 -95.00
N THR A 942 -42.55 -7.03 -95.21
CA THR A 942 -43.14 -7.25 -96.54
C THR A 942 -43.85 -5.99 -97.02
N TYR A 943 -43.31 -5.35 -98.05
CA TYR A 943 -43.97 -4.25 -98.75
C TYR A 943 -44.73 -4.76 -99.97
N THR A 944 -46.04 -4.58 -100.01
CA THR A 944 -46.89 -5.03 -101.13
C THR A 944 -47.17 -3.89 -102.12
N ILE A 945 -46.78 -4.07 -103.38
CA ILE A 945 -47.06 -3.16 -104.49
C ILE A 945 -48.34 -3.64 -105.18
N THR A 946 -49.35 -2.79 -105.33
CA THR A 946 -50.56 -3.11 -106.10
C THR A 946 -50.57 -2.38 -107.44
N ASP A 947 -50.75 -3.14 -108.52
CA ASP A 947 -51.01 -2.65 -109.89
C ASP A 947 -52.18 -1.63 -109.87
N SER A 948 -51.95 -0.48 -110.50
CA SER A 948 -52.91 0.62 -110.62
C SER A 948 -53.41 0.85 -112.05
N ASP A 949 -52.90 0.07 -113.01
CA ASP A 949 -53.21 0.19 -114.41
C ASP A 949 -54.58 -0.36 -114.76
N THR A 950 -55.19 0.25 -115.79
CA THR A 950 -56.51 -0.13 -116.28
C THR A 950 -56.58 -0.03 -117.79
N VAL A 951 -57.42 -0.86 -118.43
CA VAL A 951 -57.70 -0.79 -119.86
C VAL A 951 -59.07 -0.18 -120.11
N THR A 952 -59.15 0.85 -120.95
CA THR A 952 -60.43 1.44 -121.38
C THR A 952 -60.83 0.90 -122.75
N PHE A 953 -62.01 0.29 -122.84
CA PHE A 953 -62.56 -0.30 -124.06
C PHE A 953 -64.06 -0.02 -124.16
N GLU A 954 -64.52 0.47 -125.31
CA GLU A 954 -65.94 0.80 -125.58
C GLU A 954 -66.61 1.64 -124.46
N GLY A 955 -65.88 2.64 -123.93
CA GLY A 955 -66.37 3.54 -122.88
C GLY A 955 -66.50 2.91 -121.49
N LYS A 956 -65.95 1.72 -121.27
CA LYS A 956 -65.82 1.06 -119.96
C LYS A 956 -64.35 0.93 -119.59
N THR A 957 -64.06 1.07 -118.30
CA THR A 957 -62.73 0.87 -117.74
C THR A 957 -62.70 -0.47 -117.01
N TYR A 958 -61.78 -1.32 -117.42
CA TYR A 958 -61.55 -2.65 -116.89
C TYR A 958 -60.23 -2.67 -116.13
N ALA A 959 -60.22 -3.27 -114.94
CA ALA A 959 -58.99 -3.69 -114.32
C ALA A 959 -58.66 -5.13 -114.76
N SER A 960 -57.49 -5.60 -114.39
CA SER A 960 -57.05 -6.96 -114.69
C SER A 960 -56.98 -7.82 -113.42
N VAL A 961 -57.12 -9.14 -113.58
CA VAL A 961 -56.94 -10.13 -112.53
C VAL A 961 -56.08 -11.27 -113.08
N ARG A 962 -55.04 -11.66 -112.35
CA ARG A 962 -54.15 -12.75 -112.72
C ARG A 962 -54.70 -14.06 -112.17
N SER A 963 -54.71 -15.07 -113.02
CA SER A 963 -55.05 -16.42 -112.61
C SER A 963 -54.01 -16.93 -111.62
N PRO A 964 -54.44 -17.40 -110.43
CA PRO A 964 -53.56 -18.09 -109.51
C PRO A 964 -53.20 -19.51 -109.99
N ASP A 965 -53.89 -20.03 -111.02
CA ASP A 965 -53.69 -21.38 -111.55
C ASP A 965 -52.77 -21.39 -112.78
N THR A 966 -52.95 -20.45 -113.70
CA THR A 966 -52.19 -20.40 -114.97
C THR A 966 -51.22 -19.24 -115.06
N GLY A 967 -51.32 -18.25 -114.16
CA GLY A 967 -50.54 -17.01 -114.22
C GLY A 967 -50.98 -16.06 -115.34
N LYS A 968 -52.00 -16.39 -116.14
CA LYS A 968 -52.52 -15.54 -117.23
C LYS A 968 -53.36 -14.39 -116.70
N VAL A 969 -53.42 -13.29 -117.44
CA VAL A 969 -54.15 -12.08 -117.03
C VAL A 969 -55.53 -12.07 -117.69
N TRP A 970 -56.57 -11.83 -116.91
CA TRP A 970 -57.96 -11.77 -117.36
C TRP A 970 -58.54 -10.39 -117.07
N LEU A 971 -59.56 -9.99 -117.84
CA LEU A 971 -60.36 -8.83 -117.43
C LEU A 971 -61.18 -9.17 -116.18
N ASP A 972 -61.24 -8.24 -115.24
CA ASP A 972 -61.91 -8.39 -113.94
C ASP A 972 -63.44 -8.58 -114.03
N ARG A 973 -64.07 -8.24 -115.18
CA ARG A 973 -65.52 -8.36 -115.44
C ARG A 973 -65.84 -8.79 -116.88
N ASN A 974 -67.10 -9.20 -117.12
CA ASN A 974 -67.57 -9.58 -118.45
C ASN A 974 -67.47 -8.39 -119.42
N LEU A 975 -67.23 -8.67 -120.69
CA LEU A 975 -67.18 -7.63 -121.72
C LEU A 975 -68.55 -6.92 -121.82
N GLY A 976 -68.54 -5.58 -121.82
CA GLY A 976 -69.72 -4.73 -121.72
C GLY A 976 -70.27 -4.50 -120.29
N ALA A 977 -69.73 -5.16 -119.26
CA ALA A 977 -70.16 -4.96 -117.87
C ALA A 977 -69.65 -3.62 -117.29
N THR A 978 -70.39 -3.03 -116.35
CA THR A 978 -70.03 -1.74 -115.73
C THR A 978 -69.23 -1.89 -114.43
N GLN A 979 -69.29 -3.04 -113.78
CA GLN A 979 -68.56 -3.34 -112.55
C GLN A 979 -68.16 -4.82 -112.48
N VAL A 980 -67.16 -5.12 -111.64
CA VAL A 980 -66.90 -6.49 -111.18
C VAL A 980 -68.11 -6.97 -110.39
N ALA A 981 -68.47 -8.24 -110.56
CA ALA A 981 -69.57 -8.83 -109.83
C ALA A 981 -69.39 -8.65 -108.32
N THR A 982 -70.40 -8.08 -107.65
CA THR A 982 -70.49 -8.03 -106.18
C THR A 982 -71.32 -9.17 -105.61
N SER A 983 -72.06 -9.88 -106.46
CA SER A 983 -72.74 -11.14 -106.18
C SER A 983 -72.88 -11.94 -107.49
N SER A 984 -73.21 -13.23 -107.41
CA SER A 984 -73.45 -14.04 -108.61
C SER A 984 -74.59 -13.51 -109.49
N THR A 985 -75.57 -12.80 -108.93
CA THR A 985 -76.75 -12.26 -109.63
C THR A 985 -76.66 -10.76 -109.91
N ASP A 986 -75.45 -10.19 -109.84
CA ASP A 986 -75.21 -8.77 -110.08
C ASP A 986 -75.45 -8.40 -111.55
N SER A 987 -76.58 -7.74 -111.81
CA SER A 987 -76.95 -7.33 -113.16
C SER A 987 -75.99 -6.34 -113.82
N ALA A 988 -75.24 -5.55 -113.03
CA ALA A 988 -74.26 -4.61 -113.54
C ALA A 988 -72.97 -5.32 -114.03
N ALA A 989 -72.77 -6.58 -113.60
CA ALA A 989 -71.64 -7.43 -113.99
C ALA A 989 -71.94 -8.37 -115.17
N TYR A 990 -73.21 -8.46 -115.60
CA TYR A 990 -73.62 -9.41 -116.65
C TYR A 990 -72.94 -9.18 -117.99
N GLY A 991 -72.75 -7.92 -118.37
CA GLY A 991 -72.18 -7.55 -119.67
C GLY A 991 -73.11 -7.85 -120.84
N HIS A 992 -72.53 -7.89 -122.03
CA HIS A 992 -73.21 -8.13 -123.29
C HIS A 992 -73.28 -9.63 -123.64
N LEU A 993 -74.14 -9.99 -124.59
CA LEU A 993 -74.44 -11.36 -125.01
C LEU A 993 -74.17 -11.53 -126.51
N TYR A 994 -72.96 -11.94 -126.86
CA TYR A 994 -72.42 -11.97 -128.23
C TYR A 994 -72.84 -13.23 -128.99
N GLN A 995 -73.05 -13.13 -130.30
CA GLN A 995 -73.19 -14.29 -131.18
C GLN A 995 -71.82 -14.84 -131.58
N TRP A 996 -71.68 -16.17 -131.64
CA TRP A 996 -70.36 -16.80 -131.75
C TRP A 996 -69.62 -16.37 -133.03
N GLY A 997 -68.40 -15.83 -132.86
CA GLY A 997 -67.53 -15.36 -133.93
C GLY A 997 -67.96 -14.07 -134.65
N ARG A 998 -68.97 -13.36 -134.13
CA ARG A 998 -69.45 -12.08 -134.68
C ARG A 998 -68.69 -10.90 -134.05
N ASN A 999 -68.49 -9.84 -134.84
CA ASN A 999 -67.96 -8.58 -134.34
C ASN A 999 -68.96 -7.89 -133.38
N ASP A 1000 -68.47 -7.04 -132.48
CA ASP A 1000 -69.29 -6.10 -131.69
C ASP A 1000 -69.84 -5.02 -132.64
N ASP A 1001 -71.05 -5.25 -133.14
CA ASP A 1001 -71.74 -4.35 -134.08
C ASP A 1001 -73.02 -3.76 -133.48
N GLY A 1002 -73.22 -3.94 -132.16
CA GLY A 1002 -74.41 -3.52 -131.42
C GLY A 1002 -75.44 -4.63 -131.22
N HIS A 1003 -75.28 -5.80 -131.83
CA HIS A 1003 -76.20 -6.95 -131.68
C HIS A 1003 -76.14 -7.59 -130.29
N GLU A 1004 -74.96 -7.58 -129.69
CA GLU A 1004 -74.60 -8.15 -128.39
C GLU A 1004 -75.29 -7.43 -127.22
N SER A 1005 -75.69 -6.17 -127.42
CA SER A 1005 -76.55 -5.44 -126.50
C SER A 1005 -77.80 -6.26 -126.14
N ARG A 1006 -78.05 -6.39 -124.83
CA ARG A 1006 -79.21 -7.11 -124.27
C ARG A 1006 -80.56 -6.54 -124.71
N SER A 1007 -80.58 -5.33 -125.27
CA SER A 1007 -81.78 -4.65 -125.78
C SER A 1007 -81.82 -4.49 -127.31
N SER A 1008 -80.87 -5.07 -128.06
CA SER A 1008 -80.85 -4.93 -129.51
C SER A 1008 -82.08 -5.59 -130.17
N ALA A 1009 -82.51 -5.06 -131.32
CA ALA A 1009 -83.62 -5.65 -132.07
C ALA A 1009 -83.23 -7.00 -132.69
N THR A 1010 -84.21 -7.85 -133.03
CA THR A 1010 -83.97 -9.17 -133.63
C THR A 1010 -84.30 -9.20 -135.12
N THR A 1011 -83.65 -10.10 -135.87
CA THR A 1011 -83.99 -10.40 -137.27
C THR A 1011 -83.86 -11.89 -137.54
N ALA A 1012 -84.76 -12.48 -138.34
CA ALA A 1012 -84.62 -13.87 -138.79
C ALA A 1012 -83.78 -14.00 -140.09
N THR A 1013 -83.23 -12.90 -140.61
CA THR A 1013 -82.43 -12.90 -141.84
C THR A 1013 -81.00 -13.31 -141.51
N LEU A 1014 -80.58 -14.49 -142.01
CA LEU A 1014 -79.22 -14.99 -141.80
C LEU A 1014 -78.19 -14.12 -142.52
N ALA A 1015 -77.04 -13.93 -141.86
CA ALA A 1015 -75.90 -13.26 -142.47
C ALA A 1015 -75.26 -14.12 -143.57
N THR A 1016 -74.63 -13.47 -144.54
CA THR A 1016 -73.82 -14.13 -145.58
C THR A 1016 -72.32 -13.96 -145.37
N THR A 1017 -71.91 -13.12 -144.41
CA THR A 1017 -70.52 -12.87 -144.01
C THR A 1017 -70.42 -12.87 -142.48
N ILE A 1018 -69.20 -12.96 -141.95
CA ILE A 1018 -68.95 -12.85 -140.50
C ILE A 1018 -69.08 -11.40 -139.96
N THR A 1019 -69.39 -10.45 -140.84
CA THR A 1019 -69.57 -9.01 -140.54
C THR A 1019 -70.87 -8.52 -141.22
N PRO A 1020 -72.04 -8.85 -140.67
CA PRO A 1020 -73.34 -8.63 -141.33
C PRO A 1020 -73.72 -7.15 -141.57
N GLY A 1021 -73.00 -6.19 -140.98
CA GLY A 1021 -73.25 -4.76 -141.17
C GLY A 1021 -74.58 -4.26 -140.60
N THR A 1022 -75.24 -5.07 -139.77
CA THR A 1022 -76.46 -4.72 -139.03
C THR A 1022 -76.20 -4.89 -137.54
N ASN A 1023 -76.88 -4.13 -136.68
CA ASN A 1023 -76.77 -4.24 -135.22
C ASN A 1023 -77.88 -5.12 -134.61
N THR A 1024 -78.55 -5.93 -135.44
CA THR A 1024 -79.65 -6.78 -135.02
C THR A 1024 -79.15 -8.17 -134.64
N PHE A 1025 -79.69 -8.70 -133.55
CA PHE A 1025 -79.43 -10.08 -133.13
C PHE A 1025 -80.16 -11.05 -134.07
N ILE A 1026 -79.41 -11.93 -134.72
CA ILE A 1026 -79.96 -12.80 -135.75
C ILE A 1026 -80.55 -14.05 -135.11
N THR A 1027 -81.86 -14.24 -135.21
CA THR A 1027 -82.54 -15.44 -134.73
C THR A 1027 -82.64 -16.49 -135.83
N ASN A 1028 -82.48 -17.75 -135.46
CA ASN A 1028 -82.69 -18.89 -136.34
C ASN A 1028 -83.38 -20.00 -135.55
N GLY A 1029 -84.62 -20.33 -135.91
CA GLY A 1029 -85.40 -21.38 -135.25
C GLY A 1029 -85.14 -22.80 -135.77
N SER A 1030 -84.25 -22.96 -136.75
CA SER A 1030 -83.97 -24.24 -137.41
C SER A 1030 -82.55 -24.70 -137.10
N SER A 1031 -82.39 -25.97 -136.70
CA SER A 1031 -81.08 -26.61 -136.54
C SER A 1031 -80.26 -26.42 -137.83
N PRO A 1032 -79.01 -25.94 -137.76
CA PRO A 1032 -78.12 -25.93 -136.58
C PRO A 1032 -78.14 -24.65 -135.70
N TYR A 1033 -79.19 -23.81 -135.79
CA TYR A 1033 -79.33 -22.56 -135.04
C TYR A 1033 -78.10 -21.63 -135.19
N ASP A 1034 -77.66 -21.48 -136.45
CA ASP A 1034 -76.56 -20.59 -136.83
C ASP A 1034 -77.11 -19.24 -137.29
N TRP A 1035 -76.37 -18.17 -137.04
CA TRP A 1035 -76.76 -16.80 -137.43
C TRP A 1035 -76.32 -16.45 -138.85
N MET A 1036 -75.53 -17.32 -139.50
CA MET A 1036 -75.06 -17.12 -140.87
C MET A 1036 -75.17 -18.38 -141.74
N SER A 1037 -75.12 -18.17 -143.06
CA SER A 1037 -75.32 -19.21 -144.08
C SER A 1037 -74.04 -19.69 -144.79
N ALA A 1038 -72.90 -19.00 -144.65
CA ALA A 1038 -71.70 -19.23 -145.46
C ALA A 1038 -70.51 -19.93 -144.76
N ASP A 1039 -70.44 -19.96 -143.42
CA ASP A 1039 -69.30 -20.50 -142.64
C ASP A 1039 -69.73 -21.73 -141.81
N SER A 1040 -70.16 -22.78 -142.49
CA SER A 1040 -70.67 -23.99 -141.84
C SER A 1040 -69.62 -24.68 -140.97
N THR A 1041 -68.33 -24.58 -141.33
CA THR A 1041 -67.21 -25.19 -140.61
C THR A 1041 -66.67 -24.35 -139.45
N GLY A 1042 -67.15 -23.13 -139.22
CA GLY A 1042 -66.71 -22.30 -138.09
C GLY A 1042 -65.25 -21.82 -138.13
N ASN A 1043 -64.42 -22.26 -139.09
CA ASN A 1043 -62.99 -21.94 -139.16
C ASN A 1043 -62.73 -20.44 -139.26
N SER A 1044 -63.56 -19.73 -140.02
CA SER A 1044 -63.43 -18.27 -140.18
C SER A 1044 -63.67 -17.56 -138.85
N ARG A 1045 -64.63 -18.06 -138.05
CA ARG A 1045 -65.04 -17.51 -136.76
C ARG A 1045 -64.10 -17.84 -135.60
N THR A 1046 -63.43 -18.99 -135.62
CA THR A 1046 -62.41 -19.34 -134.63
C THR A 1046 -61.21 -18.40 -134.67
N ASN A 1047 -60.77 -18.02 -135.86
CA ASN A 1047 -59.71 -17.04 -136.01
C ASN A 1047 -60.20 -15.62 -135.69
N ALA A 1048 -61.45 -15.29 -136.02
CA ALA A 1048 -62.00 -13.94 -135.91
C ALA A 1048 -61.96 -13.33 -134.49
N TRP A 1049 -62.01 -14.15 -133.44
CA TRP A 1049 -61.93 -13.72 -132.04
C TRP A 1049 -60.52 -13.86 -131.41
N SER A 1050 -59.48 -14.02 -132.24
CA SER A 1050 -58.09 -13.97 -131.79
C SER A 1050 -57.59 -12.53 -131.71
N ASN A 1051 -56.64 -12.27 -130.81
CA ASN A 1051 -56.10 -10.93 -130.60
C ASN A 1051 -55.61 -10.29 -131.91
N GLY A 1052 -56.14 -9.13 -132.25
CA GLY A 1052 -55.75 -8.33 -133.41
C GLY A 1052 -56.37 -8.74 -134.75
N GLU A 1053 -57.28 -9.71 -134.76
CA GLU A 1053 -58.02 -10.11 -135.95
C GLU A 1053 -59.25 -9.22 -136.21
N ALA A 1054 -59.83 -9.29 -137.41
CA ALA A 1054 -60.83 -8.32 -137.88
C ALA A 1054 -62.16 -8.25 -137.08
N ASN A 1055 -62.50 -9.28 -136.29
CA ASN A 1055 -63.66 -9.28 -135.39
C ASN A 1055 -63.24 -9.47 -133.93
N ASP A 1056 -62.01 -9.12 -133.56
CA ASP A 1056 -61.58 -9.20 -132.16
C ASP A 1056 -62.44 -8.27 -131.31
N ILE A 1057 -63.27 -8.87 -130.46
CA ILE A 1057 -64.19 -8.14 -129.59
C ILE A 1057 -63.55 -7.76 -128.25
N CYS A 1058 -62.35 -8.28 -127.96
CA CYS A 1058 -61.65 -7.96 -126.73
C CYS A 1058 -60.76 -6.71 -126.89
N PRO A 1059 -60.42 -6.02 -125.80
CA PRO A 1059 -59.46 -4.91 -125.84
C PRO A 1059 -58.12 -5.37 -126.43
N ALA A 1060 -57.39 -4.46 -127.08
CA ALA A 1060 -56.08 -4.77 -127.67
C ALA A 1060 -55.16 -5.49 -126.66
N GLY A 1061 -54.57 -6.62 -127.08
CA GLY A 1061 -53.75 -7.46 -126.21
C GLY A 1061 -54.52 -8.60 -125.52
N PHE A 1062 -55.84 -8.51 -125.47
CA PHE A 1062 -56.71 -9.58 -124.98
C PHE A 1062 -57.38 -10.31 -126.15
N SER A 1063 -57.90 -11.51 -125.90
CA SER A 1063 -58.71 -12.27 -126.85
C SER A 1063 -59.81 -13.03 -126.13
N VAL A 1064 -60.79 -13.53 -126.88
CA VAL A 1064 -61.74 -14.51 -126.32
C VAL A 1064 -60.95 -15.79 -126.02
N PRO A 1065 -61.07 -16.37 -124.82
CA PRO A 1065 -60.26 -17.53 -124.43
C PRO A 1065 -60.55 -18.74 -125.32
N THR A 1066 -59.53 -19.57 -125.53
CA THR A 1066 -59.76 -20.94 -126.02
C THR A 1066 -60.47 -21.78 -124.94
N GLU A 1067 -61.04 -22.92 -125.33
CA GLU A 1067 -61.68 -23.82 -124.36
C GLU A 1067 -60.68 -24.31 -123.31
N ASP A 1068 -59.45 -24.66 -123.70
CA ASP A 1068 -58.42 -25.12 -122.76
C ASP A 1068 -58.02 -24.01 -121.77
N GLU A 1069 -57.89 -22.76 -122.23
CA GLU A 1069 -57.57 -21.60 -121.38
C GLU A 1069 -58.69 -21.30 -120.39
N LEU A 1070 -59.94 -21.27 -120.88
CA LEU A 1070 -61.09 -21.05 -120.02
C LEU A 1070 -61.26 -22.19 -119.02
N ARG A 1071 -61.05 -23.45 -119.44
CA ARG A 1071 -61.18 -24.64 -118.58
C ARG A 1071 -60.11 -24.68 -117.49
N ALA A 1072 -58.86 -24.36 -117.82
CA ALA A 1072 -57.74 -24.35 -116.88
C ALA A 1072 -58.00 -23.42 -115.68
N ASP A 1073 -58.68 -22.30 -115.91
CA ASP A 1073 -58.99 -21.30 -114.88
C ASP A 1073 -60.42 -21.38 -114.32
N THR A 1074 -61.18 -22.42 -114.72
CA THR A 1074 -62.55 -22.63 -114.23
C THR A 1074 -62.75 -24.04 -113.70
N LYS A 1075 -63.03 -25.01 -114.56
CA LYS A 1075 -63.36 -26.38 -114.17
C LYS A 1075 -62.16 -27.16 -113.65
N ASP A 1076 -61.00 -26.94 -114.26
CA ASP A 1076 -59.77 -27.69 -113.96
C ASP A 1076 -58.81 -26.93 -113.06
N ALA A 1077 -59.20 -25.72 -112.64
CA ALA A 1077 -58.49 -24.90 -111.67
C ALA A 1077 -58.09 -25.72 -110.44
N THR A 1078 -56.88 -25.52 -109.95
CA THR A 1078 -56.39 -26.11 -108.70
C THR A 1078 -56.78 -25.28 -107.48
N THR A 1079 -56.98 -23.97 -107.64
CA THR A 1079 -57.39 -23.07 -106.55
C THR A 1079 -58.88 -23.15 -106.24
N THR A 1080 -59.75 -22.70 -107.15
CA THR A 1080 -61.21 -22.71 -107.00
C THR A 1080 -61.87 -23.35 -108.21
N LYS A 1081 -62.17 -24.66 -108.12
CA LYS A 1081 -62.93 -25.37 -109.16
C LYS A 1081 -64.35 -24.85 -109.26
N ILE A 1082 -64.71 -24.32 -110.42
CA ILE A 1082 -66.06 -23.83 -110.68
C ILE A 1082 -66.98 -25.02 -110.99
N ILE A 1083 -67.84 -25.35 -110.01
CA ILE A 1083 -68.80 -26.47 -110.09
C ILE A 1083 -70.24 -26.04 -109.81
N ASN A 1084 -70.45 -24.83 -109.33
CA ASN A 1084 -71.75 -24.25 -109.00
C ASN A 1084 -71.70 -22.71 -108.97
N GLN A 1085 -72.83 -22.07 -108.68
CA GLN A 1085 -72.93 -20.61 -108.59
C GLN A 1085 -71.94 -19.97 -107.61
N ALA A 1086 -71.82 -20.56 -106.42
CA ALA A 1086 -71.05 -20.00 -105.33
C ALA A 1086 -69.55 -20.01 -105.67
N THR A 1087 -69.07 -21.15 -106.18
CA THR A 1087 -67.68 -21.31 -106.63
C THR A 1087 -67.34 -20.46 -107.86
N ALA A 1088 -68.31 -20.24 -108.76
CA ALA A 1088 -68.14 -19.30 -109.88
C ALA A 1088 -67.92 -17.86 -109.41
N PHE A 1089 -68.74 -17.40 -108.46
CA PHE A 1089 -68.63 -16.07 -107.89
C PHE A 1089 -67.43 -15.90 -106.95
N SER A 1090 -67.08 -16.93 -106.17
CA SER A 1090 -65.93 -16.87 -105.25
C SER A 1090 -64.58 -17.13 -105.93
N SER A 1091 -64.57 -17.55 -107.21
CA SER A 1091 -63.35 -17.65 -108.00
C SER A 1091 -62.73 -16.27 -108.27
N PHE A 1092 -61.47 -16.24 -108.69
CA PHE A 1092 -60.78 -14.99 -109.04
C PHE A 1092 -61.45 -14.23 -110.20
N LEU A 1093 -62.18 -14.95 -111.08
CA LEU A 1093 -62.92 -14.36 -112.21
C LEU A 1093 -64.28 -13.77 -111.84
N LYS A 1094 -64.81 -14.11 -110.65
CA LYS A 1094 -66.14 -13.70 -110.16
C LYS A 1094 -67.24 -13.77 -111.23
N LEU A 1095 -67.41 -14.93 -111.87
CA LEU A 1095 -68.32 -15.10 -113.01
C LEU A 1095 -69.80 -14.99 -112.57
N PRO A 1096 -70.59 -14.04 -113.12
CA PRO A 1096 -72.01 -13.91 -112.77
C PRO A 1096 -72.93 -14.86 -113.57
N THR A 1097 -74.15 -15.08 -113.08
CA THR A 1097 -75.22 -15.81 -113.76
C THR A 1097 -76.00 -14.89 -114.72
N ALA A 1098 -75.30 -14.43 -115.76
CA ALA A 1098 -75.79 -13.44 -116.73
C ALA A 1098 -76.91 -13.92 -117.67
N GLY A 1099 -77.32 -15.19 -117.61
CA GLY A 1099 -78.21 -15.82 -118.57
C GLY A 1099 -77.58 -15.94 -119.97
N TYR A 1100 -78.42 -16.25 -120.95
CA TYR A 1100 -78.06 -16.23 -122.37
C TYR A 1100 -79.24 -15.76 -123.21
N ARG A 1101 -78.95 -15.30 -124.42
CA ARG A 1101 -79.96 -14.86 -125.38
C ARG A 1101 -80.25 -15.97 -126.37
N PHE A 1102 -81.50 -16.43 -126.43
CA PHE A 1102 -81.86 -17.65 -127.12
C PHE A 1102 -81.92 -17.47 -128.64
N ALA A 1103 -81.27 -18.36 -129.39
CA ALA A 1103 -81.15 -18.28 -130.84
C ALA A 1103 -82.48 -18.28 -131.60
N SER A 1104 -83.51 -18.97 -131.11
CA SER A 1104 -84.76 -19.09 -131.87
C SER A 1104 -85.73 -17.91 -131.68
N SER A 1105 -85.76 -17.33 -130.48
CA SER A 1105 -86.70 -16.28 -130.08
C SER A 1105 -86.04 -14.90 -129.91
N GLY A 1106 -84.73 -14.86 -129.66
CA GLY A 1106 -84.00 -13.66 -129.26
C GLY A 1106 -84.35 -13.14 -127.86
N GLY A 1107 -85.13 -13.90 -127.07
CA GLY A 1107 -85.39 -13.62 -125.66
C GLY A 1107 -84.17 -13.95 -124.78
N ILE A 1108 -84.07 -13.32 -123.62
CA ILE A 1108 -82.99 -13.61 -122.65
C ILE A 1108 -83.54 -14.53 -121.57
N ASP A 1109 -82.98 -15.73 -121.46
CA ASP A 1109 -83.42 -16.77 -120.54
C ASP A 1109 -82.38 -17.01 -119.43
N GLN A 1110 -82.87 -17.60 -118.33
CA GLN A 1110 -82.08 -18.03 -117.17
C GLN A 1110 -81.23 -16.95 -116.48
N VAL A 1111 -81.63 -15.67 -116.59
CA VAL A 1111 -80.98 -14.56 -115.88
C VAL A 1111 -81.05 -14.80 -114.37
N GLY A 1112 -79.91 -14.68 -113.68
CA GLY A 1112 -79.77 -14.95 -112.26
C GLY A 1112 -79.60 -16.43 -111.91
N SER A 1113 -79.90 -17.34 -112.83
CA SER A 1113 -79.84 -18.79 -112.61
C SER A 1113 -78.71 -19.49 -113.37
N ALA A 1114 -78.31 -19.00 -114.54
CA ALA A 1114 -77.20 -19.58 -115.28
C ALA A 1114 -76.29 -18.52 -115.89
N GLY A 1115 -75.03 -18.85 -116.17
CA GLY A 1115 -74.11 -17.98 -116.93
C GLY A 1115 -73.44 -18.78 -118.03
N VAL A 1116 -73.47 -18.29 -119.27
CA VAL A 1116 -72.87 -19.00 -120.42
C VAL A 1116 -71.74 -18.17 -120.98
N TYR A 1117 -70.57 -18.78 -121.18
CA TYR A 1117 -69.34 -18.11 -121.55
C TYR A 1117 -68.75 -18.71 -122.81
N TRP A 1118 -68.49 -17.88 -123.82
CA TRP A 1118 -67.90 -18.33 -125.08
C TRP A 1118 -66.43 -18.68 -124.96
N SER A 1119 -66.02 -19.73 -125.68
CA SER A 1119 -64.64 -19.93 -126.12
C SER A 1119 -64.52 -19.67 -127.64
N ARG A 1120 -63.34 -19.25 -128.11
CA ARG A 1120 -63.10 -19.00 -129.55
C ARG A 1120 -62.90 -20.27 -130.37
N ASN A 1121 -62.48 -21.37 -129.75
CA ASN A 1121 -62.27 -22.66 -130.42
C ASN A 1121 -63.03 -23.79 -129.72
N THR A 1122 -63.00 -24.94 -130.38
CA THR A 1122 -63.64 -26.18 -129.94
C THR A 1122 -62.61 -27.26 -129.59
N ARG A 1123 -62.97 -28.14 -128.66
CA ARG A 1123 -62.17 -29.34 -128.32
C ARG A 1123 -62.90 -30.62 -128.73
N GLU A 1124 -62.16 -31.56 -129.35
CA GLU A 1124 -62.66 -32.90 -129.71
C GLU A 1124 -62.51 -33.87 -128.52
N LEU A 1125 -63.60 -34.51 -128.11
CA LEU A 1125 -63.59 -35.55 -127.05
C LEU A 1125 -63.64 -36.95 -127.67
N SER A 1126 -62.71 -37.81 -127.29
CA SER A 1126 -62.59 -39.17 -127.85
C SER A 1126 -63.82 -40.05 -127.56
N SER A 1127 -64.30 -40.73 -128.61
CA SER A 1127 -65.28 -41.85 -128.65
C SER A 1127 -66.79 -41.57 -128.51
N SER A 1128 -67.19 -40.30 -128.41
CA SER A 1128 -68.60 -39.91 -128.62
C SER A 1128 -68.62 -38.48 -129.15
N PHE A 1129 -68.92 -38.32 -130.45
CA PHE A 1129 -68.93 -37.08 -131.24
C PHE A 1129 -69.61 -35.87 -130.55
N SER A 1130 -68.91 -35.23 -129.62
CA SER A 1130 -69.33 -34.03 -128.86
C SER A 1130 -68.26 -32.96 -129.01
N ILE A 1131 -68.69 -31.73 -129.30
CA ILE A 1131 -67.86 -30.55 -129.54
C ILE A 1131 -68.34 -29.43 -128.61
N ASP A 1132 -67.45 -28.87 -127.79
CA ASP A 1132 -67.79 -27.82 -126.82
C ASP A 1132 -67.35 -26.43 -127.32
N LEU A 1133 -68.27 -25.47 -127.38
CA LEU A 1133 -68.05 -24.08 -127.83
C LEU A 1133 -68.15 -23.05 -126.69
N SER A 1134 -68.72 -23.45 -125.54
CA SER A 1134 -69.00 -22.57 -124.41
C SER A 1134 -69.08 -23.36 -123.12
N ILE A 1135 -68.76 -22.72 -121.99
CA ILE A 1135 -69.04 -23.25 -120.66
C ILE A 1135 -70.39 -22.70 -120.18
N LEU A 1136 -71.32 -23.60 -119.83
CA LEU A 1136 -72.60 -23.27 -119.20
C LEU A 1136 -72.51 -23.49 -117.69
N LEU A 1137 -72.61 -22.42 -116.90
CA LEU A 1137 -72.79 -22.46 -115.46
C LEU A 1137 -74.29 -22.54 -115.15
N ASP A 1138 -74.93 -23.72 -115.18
CA ASP A 1138 -76.34 -23.89 -114.80
C ASP A 1138 -76.47 -24.37 -113.34
N ILE A 1139 -77.17 -23.60 -112.51
CA ILE A 1139 -77.32 -23.87 -111.08
C ILE A 1139 -78.57 -24.70 -110.75
N SER A 1140 -79.41 -25.01 -111.73
CA SER A 1140 -80.67 -25.74 -111.53
C SER A 1140 -80.50 -27.26 -111.35
N LYS A 1141 -79.28 -27.80 -111.50
CA LYS A 1141 -78.99 -29.24 -111.38
C LYS A 1141 -77.77 -29.53 -110.50
N PRO A 1142 -77.96 -29.97 -109.24
CA PRO A 1142 -76.86 -30.44 -108.41
C PRO A 1142 -76.46 -31.85 -108.86
N ASN A 1143 -75.19 -32.03 -109.24
CA ASN A 1143 -74.50 -33.33 -109.31
C ASN A 1143 -74.74 -34.22 -110.55
N ASN A 1144 -75.06 -33.66 -111.72
CA ASN A 1144 -74.90 -34.41 -112.96
C ASN A 1144 -73.83 -33.79 -113.83
N ASP A 1145 -72.98 -34.65 -114.36
CA ASP A 1145 -71.86 -34.39 -115.26
C ASP A 1145 -72.11 -33.18 -116.16
N PHE A 1146 -71.18 -32.23 -116.10
CA PHE A 1146 -71.22 -30.88 -116.69
C PHE A 1146 -71.23 -30.97 -118.22
N PHE A 1147 -72.33 -31.45 -118.79
CA PHE A 1147 -72.51 -31.58 -120.22
C PHE A 1147 -73.30 -30.38 -120.73
N VAL A 1148 -72.60 -29.60 -121.57
CA VAL A 1148 -73.09 -29.21 -122.90
C VAL A 1148 -74.21 -30.16 -123.32
N SER A 1149 -75.34 -29.63 -123.78
CA SER A 1149 -76.40 -30.44 -124.39
C SER A 1149 -75.81 -31.67 -125.10
N LYS A 1150 -76.05 -32.87 -124.57
CA LYS A 1150 -75.65 -34.12 -125.25
C LYS A 1150 -76.34 -34.12 -126.61
N LEU A 1151 -75.66 -33.65 -127.64
CA LEU A 1151 -76.15 -33.61 -129.01
C LEU A 1151 -75.18 -34.43 -129.85
N ASN A 1152 -75.61 -35.65 -130.14
CA ASN A 1152 -74.91 -36.56 -131.01
C ASN A 1152 -74.85 -35.98 -132.44
N ASN A 1153 -73.68 -36.16 -133.06
CA ASN A 1153 -73.35 -36.10 -134.50
C ASN A 1153 -72.74 -34.78 -135.01
N GLY A 1154 -71.41 -34.81 -135.15
CA GLY A 1154 -70.63 -34.23 -136.25
C GLY A 1154 -70.90 -32.76 -136.60
N PHE A 1155 -70.05 -31.85 -136.11
CA PHE A 1155 -69.87 -30.45 -136.56
C PHE A 1155 -71.13 -29.54 -136.66
N PHE A 1156 -72.32 -30.04 -136.33
CA PHE A 1156 -73.60 -29.34 -136.40
C PHE A 1156 -74.48 -29.72 -135.20
N GLY A 1157 -74.51 -28.84 -134.21
CA GLY A 1157 -75.59 -28.72 -133.24
C GLY A 1157 -75.17 -27.94 -131.99
N ASP A 1158 -75.85 -26.89 -131.52
CA ASP A 1158 -77.14 -26.34 -131.97
C ASP A 1158 -77.41 -24.90 -131.45
N VAL A 1159 -76.41 -24.03 -131.22
CA VAL A 1159 -76.74 -22.64 -130.80
C VAL A 1159 -75.67 -21.56 -131.07
N ARG A 1160 -75.02 -21.54 -132.25
CA ARG A 1160 -74.05 -20.47 -132.59
C ARG A 1160 -74.69 -19.08 -132.65
N ALA A 1161 -76.00 -19.03 -132.92
CA ALA A 1161 -76.80 -17.82 -132.85
C ALA A 1161 -77.20 -17.42 -131.42
N ASN A 1162 -76.86 -18.18 -130.37
CA ASN A 1162 -77.07 -17.70 -128.99
C ASN A 1162 -76.22 -16.47 -128.71
N GLY A 1163 -76.73 -15.60 -127.85
CA GLY A 1163 -75.96 -14.55 -127.20
C GLY A 1163 -75.41 -15.08 -125.89
N ASN A 1164 -74.10 -15.28 -125.78
CA ASN A 1164 -73.44 -15.68 -124.52
C ASN A 1164 -72.43 -14.62 -124.08
N SER A 1165 -72.07 -14.64 -122.80
CA SER A 1165 -71.10 -13.73 -122.21
C SER A 1165 -69.69 -14.02 -122.71
N VAL A 1166 -68.84 -13.00 -122.69
CA VAL A 1166 -67.41 -13.11 -123.03
C VAL A 1166 -66.59 -12.56 -121.88
N ARG A 1167 -65.54 -13.29 -121.53
CA ARG A 1167 -64.54 -12.90 -120.54
C ARG A 1167 -63.18 -12.96 -121.21
N CYS A 1168 -62.52 -11.82 -121.39
CA CYS A 1168 -61.30 -11.76 -122.19
C CYS A 1168 -60.05 -12.13 -121.39
N ILE A 1169 -59.10 -12.79 -122.06
CA ILE A 1169 -57.81 -13.22 -121.52
C ILE A 1169 -56.65 -12.63 -122.32
N LYS A 1170 -55.59 -12.20 -121.64
CA LYS A 1170 -54.29 -11.79 -122.18
C LYS A 1170 -53.32 -12.94 -121.97
N ASN A 1171 -52.73 -13.38 -123.08
CA ASN A 1171 -51.86 -14.55 -123.17
C ASN A 1171 -50.39 -14.19 -123.08
#